data_AF-A0A9D6XSE0-F1
#
_entry.id   AF-A0A9D6XSE0-F1
#
_cell.length_a   1.000
_cell.length_b   1.000
_cell.length_c   1.000
_cell.angle_alpha   90.00
_cell.angle_beta   90.00
_cell.angle_gamma   90.00
#
_symmetry.space_group_name_H-M   'P 1'
#
loop_
_entity.id
_entity.type
_entity.pdbx_description
1 polymer ?
#
loop_
_entity_poly.entity_id
_entity_poly.type
_entity_poly.pdbx_seq_one_letter_code
_entity_poly.pdbx_strand_id
1 'polypeptide(L)'
;MTSVQGKRVLIVGLARTGLAAAHVLARRGAAVTVTDARPPWELRADMGDLLANKIGMELGLHREETFLKQDFIVVSPGVLPDMPQLQAARAKNIPVVSEIEVASWLLEAPMIGITGSNGKTTTTALLGEILEASTFPTFVGGNIGVPVISAVDEVPRDALVVTELSSFQLEATVNFRPHVAALLNITPNHLDRHPTLEAYIQAKARIFANQTADDFAILNADDPAVMDLAPGIAARKILFSRKGQLPEGLFAENGHIVYRVGNLERVLLTTKEIALRGEFNVENVMAAAASACVVGADFEAIRRGVAAFRGVEHRLEFVQEIHGVQYYNDSKATSVDAAAKALSAFGGGVHLILGGKDKGAPYTPIRKLLDGRVRDVYLIGVAAERIEKQLAGTVPLHDVGDLESAVQEAFERAVPGDVVLLSPACASFDQFQDYEHRGRVFKEIVKRLAALPVQPRHGAQDSNTAVRMVPIASEVPVAQSEPPELRLEPPPPPMIEPPSRPTEAPEAIPVVEPLPAPLEEGPEVVAIPEANESTESHGSDEEPELRISEALPGTPGEPQPPHISTPEPIYLYELSAEEMVYPEADFVMSVDESDEAVITLESIPAAESATDQALPFEVRTPVAAAVATRAEPDPPMQQGADSGNGARRESRGNVKQ
;
A
#
# COMPACT_ATOMS: atom_id res chain seq x y z
N MET A 1 -26.18 -1.02 8.07
CA MET A 1 -27.30 -0.67 7.15
C MET A 1 -27.36 -1.76 6.09
N THR A 2 -28.52 -2.23 5.62
CA THR A 2 -28.56 -3.33 4.62
C THR A 2 -28.94 -2.86 3.21
N SER A 3 -29.33 -1.58 3.06
CA SER A 3 -29.67 -0.97 1.77
C SER A 3 -29.32 0.50 1.73
N VAL A 4 -28.82 0.95 0.59
CA VAL A 4 -28.43 2.35 0.28
C VAL A 4 -29.38 3.01 -0.73
N GLN A 5 -30.43 2.30 -1.15
CA GLN A 5 -31.39 2.78 -2.14
C GLN A 5 -32.04 4.11 -1.69
N GLY A 6 -32.00 5.12 -2.56
CA GLY A 6 -32.58 6.45 -2.32
C GLY A 6 -31.83 7.29 -1.29
N LYS A 7 -30.68 6.83 -0.77
CA LYS A 7 -29.85 7.60 0.15
C LYS A 7 -29.01 8.62 -0.59
N ARG A 8 -28.88 9.82 -0.02
CA ARG A 8 -27.95 10.85 -0.48
C ARG A 8 -26.59 10.58 0.12
N VAL A 9 -25.60 10.34 -0.72
CA VAL A 9 -24.25 9.94 -0.30
C VAL A 9 -23.23 10.87 -0.91
N LEU A 10 -22.37 11.43 -0.07
CA LEU A 10 -21.19 12.18 -0.52
C LEU A 10 -19.95 11.30 -0.41
N ILE A 11 -19.19 11.20 -1.49
CA ILE A 11 -17.86 10.58 -1.51
C ILE A 11 -16.82 11.69 -1.49
N VAL A 12 -15.91 11.67 -0.53
CA VAL A 12 -14.83 12.65 -0.40
C VAL A 12 -13.51 12.01 -0.84
N GLY A 13 -12.93 12.55 -1.91
CA GLY A 13 -11.73 12.06 -2.57
C GLY A 13 -12.02 10.98 -3.62
N LEU A 14 -11.65 11.24 -4.87
CA LEU A 14 -11.79 10.39 -6.06
C LEU A 14 -10.49 9.64 -6.41
N ALA A 15 -9.81 9.13 -5.40
CA ALA A 15 -8.77 8.13 -5.65
C ALA A 15 -9.43 6.76 -5.98
N ARG A 16 -8.64 5.69 -6.01
CA ARG A 16 -9.11 4.33 -6.36
C ARG A 16 -10.34 3.87 -5.55
N THR A 17 -10.33 4.06 -4.23
CA THR A 17 -11.42 3.63 -3.34
C THR A 17 -12.67 4.50 -3.49
N GLY A 18 -12.50 5.82 -3.65
CA GLY A 18 -13.61 6.74 -3.79
C GLY A 18 -14.37 6.55 -5.11
N LEU A 19 -13.64 6.37 -6.21
CA LEU A 19 -14.24 6.07 -7.51
C LEU A 19 -15.05 4.76 -7.46
N ALA A 20 -14.46 3.69 -6.91
CA ALA A 20 -15.15 2.42 -6.74
C ALA A 20 -16.43 2.54 -5.89
N ALA A 21 -16.36 3.26 -4.76
CA ALA A 21 -17.52 3.50 -3.90
C ALA A 21 -18.61 4.29 -4.63
N ALA A 22 -18.25 5.31 -5.41
CA ALA A 22 -19.21 6.11 -6.15
C ALA A 22 -20.02 5.27 -7.15
N HIS A 23 -19.35 4.45 -7.96
CA HIS A 23 -20.02 3.60 -8.94
C HIS A 23 -20.90 2.52 -8.28
N VAL A 24 -20.39 1.82 -7.26
CA VAL A 24 -21.15 0.73 -6.60
C VAL A 24 -22.40 1.28 -5.92
N LEU A 25 -22.28 2.40 -5.21
CA LEU A 25 -23.41 3.00 -4.51
C LEU A 25 -24.45 3.57 -5.49
N ALA A 26 -24.01 4.18 -6.59
CA ALA A 26 -24.91 4.64 -7.65
C ALA A 26 -25.67 3.47 -8.30
N ARG A 27 -24.98 2.36 -8.61
CA ARG A 27 -25.63 1.13 -9.13
C ARG A 27 -26.65 0.52 -8.16
N ARG A 28 -26.40 0.64 -6.85
CA ARG A 28 -27.34 0.24 -5.79
C ARG A 28 -28.37 1.33 -5.45
N GLY A 29 -28.52 2.32 -6.34
CA GLY A 29 -29.60 3.31 -6.33
C GLY A 29 -29.48 4.41 -5.29
N ALA A 30 -28.28 4.66 -4.76
CA ALA A 30 -28.00 5.87 -3.99
C ALA A 30 -27.91 7.10 -4.91
N ALA A 31 -28.33 8.26 -4.41
CA ALA A 31 -28.06 9.55 -5.04
C ALA A 31 -26.66 10.01 -4.63
N VAL A 32 -25.67 9.71 -5.48
CA VAL A 32 -24.26 9.92 -5.17
C VAL A 32 -23.78 11.28 -5.67
N THR A 33 -23.06 12.00 -4.81
CA THR A 33 -22.23 13.15 -5.18
C THR A 33 -20.79 12.85 -4.79
N VAL A 34 -19.82 13.25 -5.60
CA VAL A 34 -18.39 13.13 -5.31
C VAL A 34 -17.79 14.52 -5.16
N THR A 35 -16.82 14.65 -4.25
CA THR A 35 -16.06 15.88 -4.08
C THR A 35 -14.57 15.60 -3.96
N ASP A 36 -13.75 16.42 -4.62
CA ASP A 36 -12.29 16.31 -4.59
C ASP A 36 -11.66 17.71 -4.63
N ALA A 37 -10.59 17.91 -3.86
CA ALA A 37 -9.83 19.16 -3.89
C ALA A 37 -9.07 19.34 -5.21
N ARG A 38 -8.82 18.26 -5.96
CA ARG A 38 -8.22 18.34 -7.28
C ARG A 38 -9.20 18.99 -8.27
N PRO A 39 -8.69 19.86 -9.14
CA PRO A 39 -9.50 20.52 -10.15
C PRO A 39 -9.91 19.55 -11.28
N PRO A 40 -10.96 19.88 -12.07
CA PRO A 40 -11.47 19.00 -13.12
C PRO A 40 -10.43 18.50 -14.13
N TRP A 41 -9.43 19.32 -14.49
CA TRP A 41 -8.44 18.92 -15.49
C TRP A 41 -7.53 17.77 -15.06
N GLU A 42 -7.35 17.55 -13.76
CA GLU A 42 -6.61 16.40 -13.20
C GLU A 42 -7.46 15.12 -13.14
N LEU A 43 -8.78 15.25 -13.27
CA LEU A 43 -9.76 14.17 -13.10
C LEU A 43 -10.50 13.82 -14.39
N ARG A 44 -10.08 14.38 -15.53
CA ARG A 44 -10.74 14.21 -16.84
C ARG A 44 -11.02 12.76 -17.21
N ALA A 45 -10.11 11.85 -16.85
CA ALA A 45 -10.23 10.42 -17.16
C ALA A 45 -11.46 9.77 -16.49
N ASP A 46 -11.86 10.25 -15.31
CA ASP A 46 -12.94 9.65 -14.52
C ASP A 46 -14.29 10.35 -14.76
N MET A 47 -14.26 11.63 -15.18
CA MET A 47 -15.47 12.47 -15.30
C MET A 47 -16.52 11.92 -16.25
N GLY A 48 -16.12 11.39 -17.41
CA GLY A 48 -17.06 10.88 -18.41
C GLY A 48 -17.90 9.72 -17.86
N ASP A 49 -17.25 8.81 -17.14
CA ASP A 49 -17.91 7.63 -16.57
C ASP A 49 -18.79 8.02 -15.36
N LEU A 50 -18.36 8.97 -14.54
CA LEU A 50 -19.17 9.51 -13.45
C LEU A 50 -20.47 10.17 -13.96
N LEU A 51 -20.39 10.98 -15.01
CA LEU A 51 -21.55 11.63 -15.64
C LEU A 51 -22.51 10.62 -16.27
N ALA A 52 -21.98 9.63 -16.99
CA ALA A 52 -22.79 8.57 -17.60
C ALA A 52 -23.61 7.79 -16.55
N ASN A 53 -23.08 7.68 -15.33
CA ASN A 53 -23.75 7.04 -14.19
C ASN A 53 -24.59 8.01 -13.33
N LYS A 54 -24.82 9.25 -13.79
CA LYS A 54 -25.60 10.29 -13.09
C LYS A 54 -25.06 10.61 -11.69
N ILE A 55 -23.74 10.54 -11.52
CA ILE A 55 -23.06 10.88 -10.27
C ILE A 55 -22.75 12.39 -10.29
N GLY A 56 -23.24 13.13 -9.29
CA GLY A 56 -22.97 14.55 -9.16
C GLY A 56 -21.51 14.81 -8.77
N MET A 57 -20.93 15.94 -9.18
CA MET A 57 -19.51 16.24 -8.95
C MET A 57 -19.29 17.67 -8.42
N GLU A 58 -18.40 17.81 -7.44
CA GLU A 58 -17.88 19.08 -6.92
C GLU A 58 -16.35 19.00 -6.86
N LEU A 59 -15.67 19.60 -7.85
CA LEU A 59 -14.23 19.46 -8.04
C LEU A 59 -13.50 20.79 -7.84
N GLY A 60 -12.27 20.72 -7.32
CA GLY A 60 -11.42 21.88 -7.03
C GLY A 60 -11.66 22.51 -5.65
N LEU A 61 -12.67 22.05 -4.89
CA LEU A 61 -13.05 22.63 -3.61
C LEU A 61 -14.00 21.71 -2.81
N HIS A 62 -14.26 22.11 -1.56
CA HIS A 62 -15.21 21.45 -0.66
C HIS A 62 -16.17 22.48 -0.03
N ARG A 63 -17.42 22.55 -0.49
CA ARG A 63 -18.46 23.41 0.10
C ARG A 63 -19.07 22.73 1.31
N GLU A 64 -19.14 23.44 2.41
CA GLU A 64 -19.80 22.93 3.63
C GLU A 64 -21.25 22.51 3.35
N GLU A 65 -22.00 23.28 2.56
CA GLU A 65 -23.40 22.98 2.21
C GLU A 65 -23.57 21.58 1.61
N THR A 66 -22.63 21.15 0.76
CA THR A 66 -22.64 19.82 0.14
C THR A 66 -22.51 18.72 1.18
N PHE A 67 -21.72 18.93 2.24
CA PHE A 67 -21.51 17.95 3.31
C PHE A 67 -22.73 17.85 4.23
N LEU A 68 -23.47 18.96 4.44
CA LEU A 68 -24.56 19.03 5.41
C LEU A 68 -25.92 18.52 4.91
N LYS A 69 -26.03 18.14 3.63
CA LYS A 69 -27.28 17.66 2.99
C LYS A 69 -27.29 16.14 2.74
N GLN A 70 -26.40 15.39 3.37
CA GLN A 70 -26.17 13.97 3.09
C GLN A 70 -26.75 13.07 4.17
N ASP A 71 -27.14 11.86 3.78
CA ASP A 71 -27.58 10.84 4.74
C ASP A 71 -26.36 10.14 5.36
N PHE A 72 -25.26 10.02 4.62
CA PHE A 72 -23.92 9.69 5.14
C PHE A 72 -22.82 10.13 4.15
N ILE A 73 -21.58 10.16 4.63
CA ILE A 73 -20.39 10.56 3.88
C ILE A 73 -19.39 9.41 3.89
N VAL A 74 -18.85 9.06 2.72
CA VAL A 74 -17.76 8.09 2.57
C VAL A 74 -16.46 8.84 2.35
N VAL A 75 -15.47 8.63 3.21
CA VAL A 75 -14.16 9.30 3.11
C VAL A 75 -13.09 8.36 2.59
N SER A 76 -12.35 8.81 1.58
CA SER A 76 -11.14 8.12 1.14
C SER A 76 -10.03 8.19 2.20
N PRO A 77 -9.16 7.17 2.33
CA PRO A 77 -8.14 7.13 3.40
C PRO A 77 -7.15 8.31 3.41
N GLY A 78 -6.90 8.93 2.26
CA GLY A 78 -6.01 10.08 2.14
C GLY A 78 -6.62 11.41 2.59
N VAL A 79 -7.93 11.48 2.80
CA VAL A 79 -8.63 12.71 3.21
C VAL A 79 -8.30 13.02 4.67
N LEU A 80 -7.98 14.28 4.97
CA LEU A 80 -7.71 14.74 6.34
C LEU A 80 -8.98 14.60 7.20
N PRO A 81 -8.91 13.94 8.37
CA PRO A 81 -10.10 13.59 9.13
C PRO A 81 -10.67 14.82 9.87
N ASP A 82 -9.86 15.86 10.04
CA ASP A 82 -10.12 17.08 10.79
C ASP A 82 -10.54 18.28 9.91
N MET A 83 -10.73 18.08 8.60
CA MET A 83 -11.20 19.16 7.71
C MET A 83 -12.52 19.78 8.22
N PRO A 84 -12.69 21.11 8.15
CA PRO A 84 -13.83 21.81 8.74
C PRO A 84 -15.19 21.25 8.33
N GLN A 85 -15.35 20.86 7.06
CA GLN A 85 -16.60 20.35 6.51
C GLN A 85 -16.98 18.98 7.09
N LEU A 86 -16.01 18.10 7.36
CA LEU A 86 -16.26 16.83 8.05
C LEU A 86 -16.60 17.06 9.53
N GLN A 87 -15.99 18.05 10.18
CA GLN A 87 -16.36 18.41 11.55
C GLN A 87 -17.78 18.97 11.62
N ALA A 88 -18.17 19.83 10.68
CA ALA A 88 -19.53 20.35 10.57
C ALA A 88 -20.55 19.22 10.33
N ALA A 89 -20.23 18.24 9.48
CA ALA A 89 -21.07 17.07 9.24
C ALA A 89 -21.25 16.22 10.51
N ARG A 90 -20.16 15.94 11.24
CA ARG A 90 -20.21 15.20 12.52
C ARG A 90 -21.02 15.95 13.58
N ALA A 91 -20.89 17.27 13.66
CA ALA A 91 -21.68 18.10 14.58
C ALA A 91 -23.20 18.03 14.31
N LYS A 92 -23.60 17.71 13.08
CA LYS A 92 -25.01 17.44 12.70
C LYS A 92 -25.39 15.96 12.77
N ASN A 93 -24.55 15.10 13.35
CA ASN A 93 -24.73 13.65 13.41
C ASN A 93 -24.84 12.97 12.02
N ILE A 94 -24.23 13.55 10.99
CA ILE A 94 -24.11 12.90 9.68
C ILE A 94 -22.99 11.87 9.79
N PRO A 95 -23.23 10.57 9.56
CA PRO A 95 -22.19 9.55 9.65
C PRO A 95 -21.08 9.81 8.62
N VAL A 96 -19.84 9.82 9.10
CA VAL A 96 -18.63 9.91 8.27
C VAL A 96 -17.91 8.57 8.39
N VAL A 97 -17.90 7.79 7.32
CA VAL A 97 -17.46 6.39 7.33
C VAL A 97 -16.42 6.09 6.26
N SER A 98 -15.61 5.06 6.45
CA SER A 98 -14.70 4.57 5.41
C SER A 98 -15.43 3.71 4.37
N GLU A 99 -14.79 3.51 3.22
CA GLU A 99 -15.27 2.57 2.19
C GLU A 99 -15.42 1.14 2.74
N ILE A 100 -14.54 0.71 3.66
CA ILE A 100 -14.60 -0.62 4.29
C ILE A 100 -15.84 -0.78 5.18
N GLU A 101 -16.22 0.26 5.93
CA GLU A 101 -17.46 0.24 6.71
C GLU A 101 -18.67 0.02 5.78
N VAL A 102 -18.73 0.75 4.66
CA VAL A 102 -19.82 0.61 3.69
C VAL A 102 -19.79 -0.75 2.99
N ALA A 103 -18.62 -1.28 2.64
CA ALA A 103 -18.51 -2.62 2.07
C ALA A 103 -19.05 -3.68 3.04
N SER A 104 -18.76 -3.56 4.34
CA SER A 104 -19.26 -4.49 5.36
C SER A 104 -20.77 -4.47 5.57
N TRP A 105 -21.44 -3.38 5.18
CA TRP A 105 -22.91 -3.28 5.18
C TRP A 105 -23.56 -4.06 4.04
N LEU A 106 -22.83 -4.19 2.93
CA LEU A 106 -23.34 -4.71 1.66
C LEU A 106 -22.92 -6.15 1.39
N LEU A 107 -21.84 -6.61 2.04
CA LEU A 107 -21.37 -7.99 1.99
C LEU A 107 -22.18 -8.88 2.93
N GLU A 108 -22.49 -10.08 2.45
CA GLU A 108 -23.06 -11.15 3.26
C GLU A 108 -22.01 -12.19 3.67
N ALA A 109 -20.90 -12.24 2.94
CA ALA A 109 -19.76 -13.10 3.21
C ALA A 109 -19.00 -12.65 4.47
N PRO A 110 -18.53 -13.58 5.32
CA PRO A 110 -17.68 -13.23 6.46
C PRO A 110 -16.36 -12.60 6.03
N MET A 111 -15.95 -11.56 6.75
CA MET A 111 -14.71 -10.84 6.50
C MET A 111 -13.59 -11.29 7.43
N ILE A 112 -12.37 -11.38 6.88
CA ILE A 112 -11.12 -11.59 7.61
C ILE A 112 -10.27 -10.33 7.44
N GLY A 113 -10.12 -9.53 8.49
CA GLY A 113 -9.38 -8.26 8.47
C GLY A 113 -7.94 -8.42 8.96
N ILE A 114 -6.96 -7.91 8.22
CA ILE A 114 -5.54 -7.97 8.59
C ILE A 114 -4.96 -6.56 8.70
N THR A 115 -4.45 -6.19 9.87
CA THR A 115 -3.74 -4.94 10.07
C THR A 115 -2.44 -5.11 10.87
N GLY A 116 -1.64 -4.05 10.89
CA GLY A 116 -0.32 -3.98 11.53
C GLY A 116 0.53 -2.89 10.89
N SER A 117 1.67 -2.57 11.48
CA SER A 117 2.64 -1.67 10.85
C SER A 117 3.23 -2.31 9.61
N ASN A 118 3.68 -3.56 9.72
CA ASN A 118 4.34 -4.30 8.66
C ASN A 118 3.72 -5.69 8.45
N GLY A 119 3.97 -6.30 7.29
CA GLY A 119 3.54 -7.68 6.99
C GLY A 119 2.13 -7.81 6.42
N LYS A 120 1.27 -6.79 6.57
CA LYS A 120 -0.14 -6.80 6.13
C LYS A 120 -0.36 -7.41 4.75
N THR A 121 0.27 -6.84 3.72
CA THR A 121 0.17 -7.32 2.34
C THR A 121 0.56 -8.79 2.20
N THR A 122 1.71 -9.18 2.76
CA THR A 122 2.22 -10.54 2.65
C THR A 122 1.30 -11.52 3.34
N THR A 123 0.84 -11.22 4.56
CA THR A 123 -0.12 -12.06 5.30
C THR A 123 -1.47 -12.14 4.59
N THR A 124 -1.96 -11.04 4.02
CA THR A 124 -3.25 -11.00 3.30
C THR A 124 -3.21 -11.86 2.05
N ALA A 125 -2.18 -11.71 1.23
CA ALA A 125 -1.99 -12.53 0.03
C ALA A 125 -1.76 -14.01 0.36
N LEU A 126 -0.91 -14.29 1.35
CA LEU A 126 -0.64 -15.67 1.80
C LEU A 126 -1.90 -16.35 2.35
N LEU A 127 -2.71 -15.64 3.13
CA LEU A 127 -3.98 -16.19 3.62
C LEU A 127 -4.92 -16.52 2.46
N GLY A 128 -5.01 -15.65 1.44
CA GLY A 128 -5.76 -15.95 0.22
C GLY A 128 -5.36 -17.28 -0.41
N GLU A 129 -4.06 -17.47 -0.65
CA GLU A 129 -3.50 -18.69 -1.25
C GLU A 129 -3.71 -19.94 -0.39
N ILE A 130 -3.62 -19.80 0.94
CA ILE A 130 -3.93 -20.89 1.88
C ILE A 130 -5.41 -21.29 1.80
N LEU A 131 -6.32 -20.33 1.74
CA LEU A 131 -7.75 -20.58 1.69
C LEU A 131 -8.18 -21.17 0.34
N GLU A 132 -7.61 -20.68 -0.77
CA GLU A 132 -7.78 -21.26 -2.10
C GLU A 132 -7.26 -22.70 -2.16
N ALA A 133 -6.06 -22.97 -1.60
CA ALA A 133 -5.52 -24.32 -1.48
C ALA A 133 -6.38 -25.25 -0.60
N SER A 134 -7.19 -24.66 0.29
CA SER A 134 -8.18 -25.30 1.14
C SER A 134 -9.59 -25.32 0.52
N THR A 135 -9.72 -24.92 -0.74
CA THR A 135 -10.97 -24.92 -1.54
C THR A 135 -12.08 -23.97 -1.05
N PHE A 136 -11.76 -22.99 -0.20
CA PHE A 136 -12.71 -21.95 0.13
C PHE A 136 -12.86 -20.98 -1.04
N PRO A 137 -14.09 -20.61 -1.45
CA PRO A 137 -14.29 -19.43 -2.29
C PRO A 137 -13.70 -18.22 -1.55
N THR A 138 -12.77 -17.51 -2.17
CA THR A 138 -11.99 -16.48 -1.48
C THR A 138 -11.92 -15.23 -2.33
N PHE A 139 -12.09 -14.08 -1.70
CA PHE A 139 -11.80 -12.78 -2.28
C PHE A 139 -10.68 -12.12 -1.47
N VAL A 140 -9.71 -11.51 -2.16
CA VAL A 140 -8.59 -10.81 -1.53
C VAL A 140 -8.56 -9.36 -1.98
N GLY A 141 -8.64 -8.41 -1.05
CA GLY A 141 -8.64 -6.98 -1.38
C GLY A 141 -8.36 -6.04 -0.21
N GLY A 142 -8.79 -4.79 -0.35
CA GLY A 142 -8.65 -3.74 0.67
C GLY A 142 -7.61 -2.68 0.31
N ASN A 143 -6.71 -2.38 1.24
CA ASN A 143 -5.65 -1.39 1.06
C ASN A 143 -4.63 -1.77 -0.03
N ILE A 144 -4.64 -3.03 -0.48
CA ILE A 144 -3.89 -3.52 -1.63
C ILE A 144 -4.84 -4.11 -2.67
N GLY A 145 -4.43 -4.02 -3.94
CA GLY A 145 -5.14 -4.67 -5.03
C GLY A 145 -6.46 -3.97 -5.28
N VAL A 146 -7.56 -4.67 -5.03
CA VAL A 146 -8.92 -4.26 -5.40
C VAL A 146 -9.65 -3.68 -4.17
N PRO A 147 -10.27 -2.49 -4.26
CA PRO A 147 -11.14 -1.96 -3.19
C PRO A 147 -12.26 -2.95 -2.86
N VAL A 148 -12.53 -3.21 -1.58
CA VAL A 148 -13.50 -4.25 -1.17
C VAL A 148 -14.90 -3.96 -1.70
N ILE A 149 -15.30 -2.69 -1.71
CA ILE A 149 -16.62 -2.24 -2.16
C ILE A 149 -16.89 -2.62 -3.61
N SER A 150 -15.85 -2.78 -4.44
CA SER A 150 -16.04 -3.18 -5.84
C SER A 150 -16.51 -4.64 -5.99
N ALA A 151 -16.29 -5.47 -4.98
CA ALA A 151 -16.58 -6.90 -5.02
C ALA A 151 -17.94 -7.27 -4.39
N VAL A 152 -18.67 -6.30 -3.83
CA VAL A 152 -19.91 -6.55 -3.06
C VAL A 152 -21.05 -7.15 -3.87
N ASP A 153 -21.00 -7.00 -5.20
CA ASP A 153 -21.98 -7.57 -6.13
C ASP A 153 -21.54 -8.94 -6.69
N GLU A 154 -20.26 -9.29 -6.56
CA GLU A 154 -19.62 -10.45 -7.21
C GLU A 154 -19.32 -11.58 -6.22
N VAL A 155 -19.05 -11.26 -4.96
CA VAL A 155 -18.63 -12.22 -3.95
C VAL A 155 -19.82 -13.04 -3.45
N PRO A 156 -19.79 -14.38 -3.55
CA PRO A 156 -20.87 -15.23 -3.06
C PRO A 156 -20.87 -15.28 -1.53
N ARG A 157 -22.03 -15.58 -0.94
CA ARG A 157 -22.24 -15.52 0.52
C ARG A 157 -21.38 -16.51 1.32
N ASP A 158 -20.99 -17.61 0.70
CA ASP A 158 -20.15 -18.66 1.27
C ASP A 158 -18.64 -18.42 1.06
N ALA A 159 -18.26 -17.29 0.47
CA ALA A 159 -16.86 -16.90 0.34
C ALA A 159 -16.28 -16.34 1.64
N LEU A 160 -14.95 -16.29 1.70
CA LEU A 160 -14.19 -15.57 2.73
C LEU A 160 -13.58 -14.30 2.11
N VAL A 161 -13.88 -13.14 2.71
CA VAL A 161 -13.39 -11.84 2.24
C VAL A 161 -12.14 -11.44 3.04
N VAL A 162 -10.97 -11.77 2.51
CA VAL A 162 -9.67 -11.45 3.11
C VAL A 162 -9.28 -10.01 2.77
N THR A 163 -9.14 -9.18 3.79
CA THR A 163 -9.04 -7.72 3.63
C THR A 163 -7.80 -7.16 4.31
N GLU A 164 -6.91 -6.52 3.54
CA GLU A 164 -5.83 -5.69 4.08
C GLU A 164 -6.38 -4.35 4.58
N LEU A 165 -6.12 -3.99 5.84
CA LEU A 165 -6.65 -2.77 6.46
C LEU A 165 -5.53 -1.84 6.96
N SER A 166 -5.53 -0.59 6.46
CA SER A 166 -4.69 0.49 6.98
C SER A 166 -5.26 1.09 8.27
N SER A 167 -4.46 1.83 9.04
CA SER A 167 -4.98 2.62 10.17
C SER A 167 -5.98 3.67 9.68
N PHE A 168 -5.73 4.29 8.52
CA PHE A 168 -6.58 5.34 7.95
C PHE A 168 -7.99 4.85 7.60
N GLN A 169 -8.12 3.62 7.08
CA GLN A 169 -9.43 3.01 6.82
C GLN A 169 -10.17 2.68 8.12
N LEU A 170 -9.44 2.24 9.15
CA LEU A 170 -10.01 1.85 10.44
C LEU A 170 -10.47 3.06 11.27
N GLU A 171 -9.84 4.24 11.13
CA GLU A 171 -10.25 5.48 11.84
C GLU A 171 -11.74 5.83 11.63
N ALA A 172 -12.26 5.58 10.42
CA ALA A 172 -13.63 5.90 10.05
C ALA A 172 -14.54 4.67 9.97
N THR A 173 -14.20 3.55 10.61
CA THR A 173 -15.17 2.47 10.83
C THR A 173 -16.07 2.79 12.02
N VAL A 174 -17.29 2.25 12.08
CA VAL A 174 -18.21 2.42 13.21
C VAL A 174 -18.73 1.07 13.65
N ASN A 175 -19.38 0.31 12.77
CA ASN A 175 -19.95 -1.01 13.06
C ASN A 175 -19.17 -2.15 12.41
N PHE A 176 -18.06 -1.85 11.72
CA PHE A 176 -17.18 -2.84 11.13
C PHE A 176 -16.82 -3.96 12.12
N ARG A 177 -17.19 -5.19 11.77
CA ARG A 177 -17.03 -6.39 12.59
C ARG A 177 -16.55 -7.54 11.70
N PRO A 178 -15.23 -7.67 11.49
CA PRO A 178 -14.69 -8.85 10.84
C PRO A 178 -14.83 -10.07 11.76
N HIS A 179 -15.18 -11.23 11.19
CA HIS A 179 -15.29 -12.48 11.95
C HIS A 179 -13.92 -12.95 12.47
N VAL A 180 -12.87 -12.71 11.68
CA VAL A 180 -11.48 -12.92 12.08
C VAL A 180 -10.72 -11.61 11.89
N ALA A 181 -10.02 -11.13 12.91
CA ALA A 181 -9.18 -9.94 12.84
C ALA A 181 -7.75 -10.28 13.28
N ALA A 182 -6.75 -9.87 12.51
CA ALA A 182 -5.35 -10.05 12.85
C ALA A 182 -4.64 -8.71 13.06
N LEU A 183 -3.94 -8.58 14.20
CA LEU A 183 -3.01 -7.48 14.46
C LEU A 183 -1.58 -8.02 14.53
N LEU A 184 -0.80 -7.77 13.48
CA LEU A 184 0.48 -8.42 13.26
C LEU A 184 1.62 -7.88 14.11
N ASN A 185 1.69 -6.55 14.25
CA ASN A 185 2.75 -5.83 14.98
C ASN A 185 2.42 -4.33 15.01
N ILE A 186 3.01 -3.64 15.98
CA ILE A 186 3.00 -2.19 16.12
C ILE A 186 4.44 -1.68 16.18
N THR A 187 4.79 -0.87 15.19
CA THR A 187 6.01 -0.04 15.21
C THR A 187 5.64 1.38 14.80
N PRO A 188 6.32 2.43 15.32
CA PRO A 188 6.09 3.81 14.91
C PRO A 188 6.07 3.94 13.38
N ASN A 189 4.96 4.46 12.86
CA ASN A 189 4.74 4.66 11.43
C ASN A 189 3.63 5.69 11.24
N HIS A 190 3.62 6.40 10.11
CA HIS A 190 2.61 7.41 9.76
C HIS A 190 2.36 8.49 10.83
N LEU A 191 3.41 8.93 11.54
CA LEU A 191 3.30 9.97 12.58
C LEU A 191 3.03 11.37 12.02
N ASP A 192 3.16 11.55 10.71
CA ASP A 192 2.68 12.71 9.95
C ASP A 192 1.15 12.80 9.95
N ARG A 193 0.46 11.66 10.05
CA ARG A 193 -1.01 11.55 10.10
C ARG A 193 -1.53 11.26 11.51
N HIS A 194 -0.75 10.53 12.30
CA HIS A 194 -1.08 10.14 13.67
C HIS A 194 -0.23 10.97 14.65
N PRO A 195 -0.81 11.93 15.38
CA PRO A 195 -0.03 12.84 16.24
C PRO A 195 0.83 12.11 17.28
N THR A 196 0.42 10.91 17.69
CA THR A 196 1.13 10.08 18.66
C THR A 196 1.11 8.60 18.23
N LEU A 197 2.06 7.82 18.75
CA LEU A 197 2.05 6.35 18.61
C LEU A 197 0.77 5.75 19.20
N GLU A 198 0.29 6.31 20.31
CA GLU A 198 -0.96 5.86 20.95
C GLU A 198 -2.16 6.05 20.02
N ALA A 199 -2.29 7.21 19.36
CA ALA A 199 -3.36 7.45 18.39
C ALA A 199 -3.31 6.41 17.23
N TYR A 200 -2.11 6.07 16.77
CA TYR A 200 -1.91 5.05 15.74
C TYR A 200 -2.29 3.62 16.21
N ILE A 201 -1.96 3.28 17.46
CA ILE A 201 -2.36 2.02 18.09
C ILE A 201 -3.89 1.95 18.19
N GLN A 202 -4.52 3.00 18.73
CA GLN A 202 -5.97 3.05 18.88
C GLN A 202 -6.69 2.98 17.54
N ALA A 203 -6.18 3.66 16.51
CA ALA A 203 -6.73 3.55 15.15
C ALA A 203 -6.74 2.10 14.65
N LYS A 204 -5.69 1.31 14.91
CA LYS A 204 -5.64 -0.11 14.54
C LYS A 204 -6.52 -0.98 15.42
N ALA A 205 -6.59 -0.69 16.72
CA ALA A 205 -7.41 -1.45 17.66
C ALA A 205 -8.91 -1.44 17.29
N ARG A 206 -9.36 -0.42 16.52
CA ARG A 206 -10.74 -0.36 15.99
C ARG A 206 -11.17 -1.58 15.18
N ILE A 207 -10.22 -2.35 14.62
CA ILE A 207 -10.53 -3.61 13.93
C ILE A 207 -11.26 -4.62 14.83
N PHE A 208 -11.04 -4.54 16.15
CA PHE A 208 -11.62 -5.42 17.17
C PHE A 208 -12.87 -4.82 17.85
N ALA A 209 -13.19 -3.54 17.59
CA ALA A 209 -14.11 -2.75 18.42
C ALA A 209 -15.53 -3.34 18.53
N ASN A 210 -16.00 -3.99 17.46
CA ASN A 210 -17.33 -4.59 17.41
C ASN A 210 -17.30 -6.13 17.45
N GLN A 211 -16.13 -6.75 17.61
CA GLN A 211 -16.04 -8.19 17.75
C GLN A 211 -16.65 -8.65 19.08
N THR A 212 -17.19 -9.85 19.08
CA THR A 212 -17.81 -10.52 20.24
C THR A 212 -17.09 -11.83 20.54
N ALA A 213 -17.52 -12.55 21.58
CA ALA A 213 -16.96 -13.86 21.93
C ALA A 213 -17.18 -14.96 20.85
N ASP A 214 -17.94 -14.69 19.80
CA ASP A 214 -18.10 -15.60 18.65
C ASP A 214 -17.11 -15.31 17.51
N ASP A 215 -16.33 -14.25 17.62
CA ASP A 215 -15.32 -13.85 16.65
C ASP A 215 -13.91 -14.19 17.15
N PHE A 216 -12.91 -14.07 16.26
CA PHE A 216 -11.52 -14.39 16.55
C PHE A 216 -10.60 -13.19 16.39
N ALA A 217 -9.71 -13.00 17.36
CA ALA A 217 -8.61 -12.04 17.32
C ALA A 217 -7.27 -12.77 17.29
N ILE A 218 -6.55 -12.65 16.18
CA ILE A 218 -5.23 -13.22 15.96
C ILE A 218 -4.17 -12.18 16.38
N LEU A 219 -3.40 -12.47 17.43
CA LEU A 219 -2.53 -11.50 18.08
C LEU A 219 -1.08 -12.01 18.17
N ASN A 220 -0.13 -11.12 17.90
CA ASN A 220 1.29 -11.41 18.06
C ASN A 220 1.71 -11.34 19.53
N ALA A 221 2.02 -12.48 20.14
CA ALA A 221 2.48 -12.56 21.52
C ALA A 221 3.91 -12.02 21.73
N ASP A 222 4.67 -11.84 20.66
CA ASP A 222 6.04 -11.31 20.71
C ASP A 222 6.12 -9.78 20.69
N ASP A 223 4.98 -9.11 20.50
CA ASP A 223 4.84 -7.65 20.42
C ASP A 223 4.08 -7.12 21.64
N PRO A 224 4.77 -6.44 22.58
CA PRO A 224 4.15 -5.91 23.79
C PRO A 224 2.97 -4.98 23.52
N ALA A 225 3.06 -4.10 22.51
CA ALA A 225 1.99 -3.14 22.22
C ALA A 225 0.73 -3.83 21.67
N VAL A 226 0.89 -4.99 21.00
CA VAL A 226 -0.24 -5.84 20.62
C VAL A 226 -0.85 -6.52 21.84
N MET A 227 -0.01 -7.03 22.75
CA MET A 227 -0.46 -7.72 23.95
C MET A 227 -1.12 -6.79 24.98
N ASP A 228 -0.71 -5.52 25.05
CA ASP A 228 -1.34 -4.50 25.89
C ASP A 228 -2.81 -4.23 25.49
N LEU A 229 -3.17 -4.43 24.22
CA LEU A 229 -4.55 -4.33 23.75
C LEU A 229 -5.40 -5.57 24.08
N ALA A 230 -4.77 -6.74 24.29
CA ALA A 230 -5.46 -8.00 24.41
C ALA A 230 -6.57 -8.00 25.49
N PRO A 231 -6.37 -7.47 26.72
CA PRO A 231 -7.41 -7.47 27.74
C PRO A 231 -8.72 -6.79 27.33
N GLY A 232 -8.66 -5.77 26.45
CA GLY A 232 -9.83 -5.03 25.97
C GLY A 232 -10.58 -5.69 24.81
N ILE A 233 -10.05 -6.79 24.25
CA ILE A 233 -10.65 -7.47 23.10
C ILE A 233 -11.64 -8.53 23.58
N ALA A 234 -12.91 -8.41 23.19
CA ALA A 234 -13.98 -9.36 23.55
C ALA A 234 -13.89 -10.70 22.79
N ALA A 235 -13.28 -10.69 21.60
CA ALA A 235 -13.10 -11.87 20.76
C ALA A 235 -12.26 -12.97 21.42
N ARG A 236 -12.43 -14.20 20.91
CA ARG A 236 -11.55 -15.33 21.26
C ARG A 236 -10.16 -15.05 20.73
N LYS A 237 -9.18 -15.04 21.62
CA LYS A 237 -7.80 -14.67 21.28
C LYS A 237 -7.04 -15.91 20.83
N ILE A 238 -6.46 -15.85 19.63
CA ILE A 238 -5.52 -16.86 19.14
C ILE A 238 -4.17 -16.18 19.04
N LEU A 239 -3.24 -16.61 19.89
CA LEU A 239 -1.91 -16.03 19.95
C LEU A 239 -0.99 -16.71 18.95
N PHE A 240 -0.01 -15.96 18.45
CA PHE A 240 1.15 -16.54 17.78
C PHE A 240 2.47 -16.00 18.31
N SER A 241 3.51 -16.83 18.34
CA SER A 241 4.85 -16.45 18.82
C SER A 241 5.96 -17.15 18.05
N ARG A 242 6.93 -16.38 17.58
CA ARG A 242 8.19 -16.90 17.04
C ARG A 242 9.23 -17.12 18.15
N LYS A 243 9.16 -16.36 19.24
CA LYS A 243 10.21 -16.31 20.28
C LYS A 243 10.04 -17.33 21.40
N GLY A 244 8.82 -17.81 21.64
CA GLY A 244 8.55 -18.71 22.76
C GLY A 244 7.37 -19.64 22.52
N GLN A 245 7.32 -20.73 23.29
CA GLN A 245 6.16 -21.62 23.28
C GLN A 245 4.95 -20.94 23.91
N LEU A 246 3.77 -21.25 23.38
CA LEU A 246 2.49 -20.76 23.91
C LEU A 246 1.67 -21.93 24.49
N PRO A 247 1.00 -21.75 25.63
CA PRO A 247 0.05 -22.76 26.13
C PRO A 247 -1.05 -23.09 25.12
N GLU A 248 -1.46 -22.10 24.32
CA GLU A 248 -2.47 -22.22 23.27
C GLU A 248 -2.14 -21.21 22.15
N GLY A 249 -2.35 -21.60 20.89
CA GLY A 249 -2.06 -20.80 19.70
C GLY A 249 -1.05 -21.46 18.76
N LEU A 250 -0.33 -20.64 17.99
CA LEU A 250 0.70 -21.09 17.06
C LEU A 250 2.08 -20.61 17.51
N PHE A 251 3.06 -21.49 17.62
CA PHE A 251 4.41 -21.07 18.00
C PHE A 251 5.51 -21.79 17.23
N ALA A 252 6.65 -21.12 17.09
CA ALA A 252 7.84 -21.70 16.50
C ALA A 252 8.66 -22.45 17.56
N GLU A 253 8.97 -23.71 17.29
CA GLU A 253 9.81 -24.55 18.15
C GLU A 253 10.69 -25.47 17.30
N ASN A 254 12.02 -25.46 17.53
CA ASN A 254 12.97 -26.37 16.89
C ASN A 254 12.88 -26.43 15.35
N GLY A 255 12.54 -25.32 14.69
CA GLY A 255 12.35 -25.26 13.23
C GLY A 255 10.99 -25.77 12.75
N HIS A 256 10.04 -25.96 13.65
CA HIS A 256 8.64 -26.32 13.38
C HIS A 256 7.71 -25.18 13.77
N ILE A 257 6.63 -24.98 13.02
CA ILE A 257 5.47 -24.20 13.45
C ILE A 257 4.47 -25.20 14.03
N VAL A 258 4.20 -25.07 15.32
CA VAL A 258 3.32 -25.95 16.10
C VAL A 258 1.98 -25.25 16.31
N TYR A 259 0.90 -25.96 16.06
CA TYR A 259 -0.47 -25.57 16.41
C TYR A 259 -0.89 -26.31 17.68
N ARG A 260 -1.33 -25.58 18.70
CA ARG A 260 -1.80 -26.13 19.99
C ARG A 260 -3.12 -25.48 20.40
N VAL A 261 -4.18 -26.28 20.51
CA VAL A 261 -5.50 -25.84 21.03
C VAL A 261 -6.11 -26.96 21.87
N GLY A 262 -6.40 -26.66 23.14
CA GLY A 262 -6.85 -27.67 24.11
C GLY A 262 -5.85 -28.83 24.21
N ASN A 263 -6.32 -30.06 23.95
CA ASN A 263 -5.48 -31.26 23.97
C ASN A 263 -4.89 -31.61 22.59
N LEU A 264 -5.17 -30.82 21.55
CA LEU A 264 -4.63 -31.04 20.21
C LEU A 264 -3.31 -30.28 20.06
N GLU A 265 -2.24 -31.03 19.80
CA GLU A 265 -0.95 -30.48 19.40
C GLU A 265 -0.49 -31.13 18.09
N ARG A 266 -0.16 -30.32 17.10
CA ARG A 266 0.28 -30.77 15.78
C ARG A 266 1.38 -29.86 15.24
N VAL A 267 2.38 -30.45 14.61
CA VAL A 267 3.28 -29.72 13.72
C VAL A 267 2.49 -29.40 12.45
N LEU A 268 2.34 -28.11 12.15
CA LEU A 268 1.63 -27.65 10.96
C LEU A 268 2.55 -27.64 9.74
N LEU A 269 3.78 -27.15 9.91
CA LEU A 269 4.84 -27.18 8.90
C LEU A 269 6.22 -26.96 9.54
N THR A 270 7.28 -27.20 8.79
CA THR A 270 8.63 -26.77 9.15
C THR A 270 8.93 -25.37 8.61
N THR A 271 9.77 -24.61 9.30
CA THR A 271 10.18 -23.27 8.83
C THR A 271 10.96 -23.32 7.52
N LYS A 272 11.54 -24.48 7.16
CA LYS A 272 12.23 -24.72 5.89
C LYS A 272 11.29 -24.81 4.69
N GLU A 273 10.01 -25.08 4.92
CA GLU A 273 9.00 -25.12 3.86
C GLU A 273 8.52 -23.72 3.46
N ILE A 274 8.88 -22.69 4.24
CA ILE A 274 8.56 -21.30 3.94
C ILE A 274 9.54 -20.81 2.88
N ALA A 275 9.04 -20.58 1.66
CA ALA A 275 9.86 -20.05 0.57
C ALA A 275 10.27 -18.58 0.78
N LEU A 276 9.51 -17.84 1.59
CA LEU A 276 9.78 -16.43 1.90
C LEU A 276 11.00 -16.29 2.82
N ARG A 277 11.87 -15.32 2.52
CA ARG A 277 13.06 -15.03 3.34
C ARG A 277 12.76 -14.16 4.56
N GLY A 278 13.47 -14.42 5.65
CA GLY A 278 13.50 -13.58 6.84
C GLY A 278 12.54 -14.03 7.94
N GLU A 279 12.98 -13.88 9.19
CA GLU A 279 12.26 -14.30 10.39
C GLU A 279 10.87 -13.65 10.53
N PHE A 280 10.72 -12.40 10.09
CA PHE A 280 9.43 -11.72 10.09
C PHE A 280 8.40 -12.35 9.14
N ASN A 281 8.84 -13.14 8.15
CA ASN A 281 7.92 -13.89 7.30
C ASN A 281 7.42 -15.17 7.99
N VAL A 282 8.16 -15.71 8.96
CA VAL A 282 7.64 -16.77 9.84
C VAL A 282 6.47 -16.23 10.66
N GLU A 283 6.57 -15.00 11.18
CA GLU A 283 5.46 -14.31 11.88
C GLU A 283 4.26 -14.10 10.94
N ASN A 284 4.49 -13.65 9.70
CA ASN A 284 3.42 -13.50 8.71
C ASN A 284 2.72 -14.84 8.40
N VAL A 285 3.49 -15.94 8.28
CA VAL A 285 2.98 -17.29 8.06
C VAL A 285 2.16 -17.76 9.26
N MET A 286 2.65 -17.57 10.49
CA MET A 286 1.91 -17.96 11.68
C MET A 286 0.58 -17.20 11.81
N ALA A 287 0.57 -15.89 11.51
CA ALA A 287 -0.67 -15.12 11.52
C ALA A 287 -1.67 -15.60 10.46
N ALA A 288 -1.22 -15.83 9.21
CA ALA A 288 -2.09 -16.35 8.14
C ALA A 288 -2.60 -17.76 8.46
N ALA A 289 -1.73 -18.65 8.92
CA ALA A 289 -2.09 -20.01 9.33
C ALA A 289 -3.09 -20.00 10.49
N ALA A 290 -2.90 -19.14 11.50
CA ALA A 290 -3.84 -19.00 12.61
C ALA A 290 -5.22 -18.55 12.13
N SER A 291 -5.27 -17.55 11.24
CA SER A 291 -6.52 -17.09 10.60
C SER A 291 -7.19 -18.20 9.79
N ALA A 292 -6.44 -19.02 9.07
CA ALA A 292 -6.96 -20.14 8.29
C ALA A 292 -7.49 -21.28 9.19
N CYS A 293 -6.79 -21.61 10.28
CA CYS A 293 -7.21 -22.66 11.21
C CYS A 293 -8.56 -22.34 11.85
N VAL A 294 -8.82 -21.10 12.25
CA VAL A 294 -10.08 -20.74 12.94
C VAL A 294 -11.30 -20.78 12.03
N VAL A 295 -11.11 -20.65 10.70
CA VAL A 295 -12.19 -20.81 9.71
C VAL A 295 -12.29 -22.25 9.19
N GLY A 296 -11.52 -23.18 9.75
CA GLY A 296 -11.62 -24.62 9.47
C GLY A 296 -10.80 -25.09 8.27
N ALA A 297 -9.75 -24.37 7.86
CA ALA A 297 -8.86 -24.82 6.81
C ALA A 297 -8.09 -26.10 7.19
N ASP A 298 -7.96 -27.00 6.22
CA ASP A 298 -7.25 -28.27 6.38
C ASP A 298 -5.74 -28.04 6.60
N PHE A 299 -5.12 -28.77 7.52
CA PHE A 299 -3.72 -28.57 7.88
C PHE A 299 -2.76 -28.87 6.74
N GLU A 300 -3.03 -29.90 5.93
CA GLU A 300 -2.20 -30.20 4.77
C GLU A 300 -2.41 -29.14 3.67
N ALA A 301 -3.61 -28.61 3.51
CA ALA A 301 -3.87 -27.49 2.61
C ALA A 301 -3.14 -26.21 3.03
N ILE A 302 -3.12 -25.89 4.33
CA ILE A 302 -2.32 -24.78 4.87
C ILE A 302 -0.83 -24.98 4.53
N ARG A 303 -0.28 -26.18 4.79
CA ARG A 303 1.11 -26.50 4.48
C ARG A 303 1.42 -26.33 2.98
N ARG A 304 0.54 -26.82 2.09
CA ARG A 304 0.68 -26.67 0.64
C ARG A 304 0.63 -25.19 0.21
N GLY A 305 -0.34 -24.42 0.71
CA GLY A 305 -0.47 -23.00 0.40
C GLY A 305 0.77 -22.20 0.81
N VAL A 306 1.28 -22.44 2.03
CA VAL A 306 2.53 -21.82 2.51
C VAL A 306 3.73 -22.21 1.65
N ALA A 307 3.88 -23.50 1.31
CA ALA A 307 5.00 -23.98 0.51
C ALA A 307 4.95 -23.51 -0.95
N ALA A 308 3.75 -23.23 -1.49
CA ALA A 308 3.56 -22.75 -2.85
C ALA A 308 3.74 -21.23 -2.98
N PHE A 309 3.47 -20.46 -1.93
CA PHE A 309 3.53 -19.01 -1.97
C PHE A 309 4.94 -18.49 -2.25
N ARG A 310 5.09 -17.62 -3.26
CA ARG A 310 6.38 -17.04 -3.69
C ARG A 310 6.58 -15.58 -3.28
N GLY A 311 5.66 -15.05 -2.48
CA GLY A 311 5.66 -13.64 -2.09
C GLY A 311 4.81 -12.81 -3.02
N VAL A 312 4.74 -11.52 -2.70
CA VAL A 312 4.01 -10.53 -3.51
C VAL A 312 5.01 -9.85 -4.42
N GLU A 313 4.61 -9.59 -5.67
CA GLU A 313 5.44 -8.89 -6.65
C GLU A 313 6.03 -7.61 -6.04
N HIS A 314 7.32 -7.36 -6.29
CA HIS A 314 8.05 -6.20 -5.75
C HIS A 314 8.23 -6.15 -4.22
N ARG A 315 7.95 -7.24 -3.47
CA ARG A 315 8.18 -7.36 -2.02
C ARG A 315 9.11 -8.52 -1.70
N LEU A 316 10.42 -8.26 -1.63
CA LEU A 316 11.46 -9.30 -1.55
C LEU A 316 11.21 -10.46 -2.54
N GLU A 317 10.75 -10.13 -3.74
CA GLU A 317 10.42 -11.07 -4.81
C GLU A 317 11.73 -11.66 -5.35
N PHE A 318 11.90 -12.98 -5.25
CA PHE A 318 12.99 -13.65 -5.94
C PHE A 318 12.75 -13.58 -7.46
N VAL A 319 13.70 -13.00 -8.19
CA VAL A 319 13.58 -12.81 -9.64
C VAL A 319 14.26 -13.96 -10.36
N GLN A 320 15.55 -14.15 -10.13
CA GLN A 320 16.36 -15.16 -10.82
C GLN A 320 17.70 -15.38 -10.10
N GLU A 321 18.35 -16.50 -10.40
CA GLU A 321 19.75 -16.75 -10.06
C GLU A 321 20.59 -16.73 -11.33
N ILE A 322 21.68 -15.96 -11.33
CA ILE A 322 22.61 -15.85 -12.46
C ILE A 322 24.02 -16.14 -11.94
N HIS A 323 24.67 -17.17 -12.48
CA HIS A 323 26.02 -17.60 -12.05
C HIS A 323 26.18 -17.79 -10.53
N GLY A 324 25.16 -18.30 -9.85
CA GLY A 324 25.18 -18.49 -8.40
C GLY A 324 24.86 -17.24 -7.58
N VAL A 325 24.55 -16.10 -8.21
CA VAL A 325 24.13 -14.85 -7.55
C VAL A 325 22.62 -14.72 -7.62
N GLN A 326 21.97 -14.45 -6.49
CA GLN A 326 20.52 -14.34 -6.41
C GLN A 326 20.04 -12.89 -6.52
N TYR A 327 19.01 -12.63 -7.32
CA TYR A 327 18.46 -11.30 -7.54
C TYR A 327 17.09 -11.16 -6.88
N TYR A 328 16.93 -10.16 -6.01
CA TYR A 328 15.69 -9.86 -5.31
C TYR A 328 15.15 -8.47 -5.64
N ASN A 329 13.88 -8.43 -5.99
CA ASN A 329 13.12 -7.23 -6.27
C ASN A 329 12.28 -6.83 -5.05
N ASP A 330 12.69 -5.76 -4.38
CA ASP A 330 11.95 -5.15 -3.28
C ASP A 330 11.64 -3.66 -3.58
N SER A 331 11.28 -3.36 -4.83
CA SER A 331 10.98 -1.98 -5.27
C SER A 331 9.90 -1.29 -4.44
N LYS A 332 9.01 -2.05 -3.77
CA LYS A 332 7.97 -1.51 -2.86
C LYS A 332 8.55 -0.90 -1.58
N ALA A 333 9.80 -1.18 -1.21
CA ALA A 333 10.49 -0.57 -0.07
C ALA A 333 10.81 0.92 -0.31
N THR A 334 9.77 1.74 -0.35
CA THR A 334 9.83 3.19 -0.60
C THR A 334 10.03 4.02 0.68
N SER A 335 10.48 3.38 1.76
CA SER A 335 10.86 4.00 3.03
C SER A 335 12.08 3.31 3.63
N VAL A 336 12.82 4.03 4.47
CA VAL A 336 14.01 3.53 5.15
C VAL A 336 13.71 2.30 6.00
N ASP A 337 12.60 2.30 6.75
CA ASP A 337 12.23 1.16 7.60
C ASP A 337 11.89 -0.09 6.79
N ALA A 338 11.21 0.07 5.65
CA ALA A 338 10.90 -1.04 4.77
C ALA A 338 12.19 -1.66 4.21
N ALA A 339 13.13 -0.82 3.76
CA ALA A 339 14.40 -1.27 3.23
C ALA A 339 15.30 -1.91 4.30
N ALA A 340 15.33 -1.35 5.52
CA ALA A 340 16.04 -1.94 6.65
C ALA A 340 15.47 -3.33 7.01
N LYS A 341 14.13 -3.46 7.03
CA LYS A 341 13.46 -4.74 7.27
C LYS A 341 13.79 -5.76 6.19
N ALA A 342 13.78 -5.35 4.92
CA ALA A 342 14.15 -6.20 3.79
C ALA A 342 15.60 -6.68 3.87
N LEU A 343 16.53 -5.76 4.12
CA LEU A 343 17.96 -6.07 4.30
C LEU A 343 18.20 -7.04 5.47
N SER A 344 17.38 -6.99 6.53
CA SER A 344 17.49 -7.92 7.66
C SER A 344 17.20 -9.39 7.32
N ALA A 345 16.57 -9.66 6.16
CA ALA A 345 16.31 -11.02 5.70
C ALA A 345 17.56 -11.76 5.18
N PHE A 346 18.70 -11.07 5.07
CA PHE A 346 19.93 -11.61 4.51
C PHE A 346 21.05 -11.67 5.55
N GLY A 347 21.78 -12.79 5.57
CA GLY A 347 22.88 -13.03 6.51
C GLY A 347 24.21 -12.38 6.09
N GLY A 348 24.40 -12.08 4.81
CA GLY A 348 25.62 -11.49 4.25
C GLY A 348 25.69 -11.54 2.73
N GLY A 349 26.75 -10.96 2.16
CA GLY A 349 27.01 -11.00 0.71
C GLY A 349 26.08 -10.13 -0.14
N VAL A 350 25.49 -9.08 0.44
CA VAL A 350 24.48 -8.27 -0.25
C VAL A 350 25.11 -7.13 -1.03
N HIS A 351 24.76 -7.03 -2.31
CA HIS A 351 24.91 -5.86 -3.19
C HIS A 351 23.59 -5.08 -3.15
N LEU A 352 23.56 -3.96 -2.45
CA LEU A 352 22.33 -3.23 -2.14
C LEU A 352 22.13 -2.03 -3.07
N ILE A 353 20.96 -1.91 -3.70
CA ILE A 353 20.61 -0.75 -4.51
C ILE A 353 19.68 0.16 -3.70
N LEU A 354 20.12 1.41 -3.45
CA LEU A 354 19.40 2.45 -2.72
C LEU A 354 19.16 3.68 -3.61
N GLY A 355 18.09 4.42 -3.37
CA GLY A 355 17.88 5.74 -3.96
C GLY A 355 16.56 5.91 -4.72
N GLY A 356 16.37 7.13 -5.24
CA GLY A 356 15.11 7.64 -5.76
C GLY A 356 14.77 9.01 -5.16
N LYS A 357 13.47 9.32 -5.02
CA LYS A 357 12.97 10.52 -4.34
C LYS A 357 12.83 10.31 -2.84
N ASP A 358 13.71 10.97 -2.07
CA ASP A 358 13.72 10.94 -0.62
C ASP A 358 12.46 11.56 0.02
N LYS A 359 12.09 11.07 1.21
CA LYS A 359 10.92 11.54 1.99
C LYS A 359 11.30 12.23 3.30
N GLY A 360 12.58 12.54 3.52
CA GLY A 360 13.04 13.26 4.71
C GLY A 360 13.48 12.38 5.89
N ALA A 361 13.23 11.06 5.87
CA ALA A 361 13.64 10.16 6.95
C ALA A 361 15.18 10.01 7.04
N PRO A 362 15.73 9.74 8.25
CA PRO A 362 17.15 9.44 8.42
C PRO A 362 17.47 7.99 8.00
N TYR A 363 18.61 7.76 7.34
CA TYR A 363 19.07 6.44 6.88
C TYR A 363 19.77 5.61 7.97
N THR A 364 19.79 6.11 9.21
CA THR A 364 20.40 5.45 10.38
C THR A 364 19.96 3.98 10.59
N PRO A 365 18.68 3.59 10.40
CA PRO A 365 18.26 2.19 10.52
C PRO A 365 18.99 1.25 9.55
N ILE A 366 19.19 1.69 8.29
CA ILE A 366 19.93 0.92 7.28
C ILE A 366 21.41 0.87 7.65
N ARG A 367 21.98 2.01 8.08
CA ARG A 367 23.40 2.12 8.46
C ARG A 367 23.84 1.03 9.45
N LYS A 368 23.00 0.73 10.44
CA LYS A 368 23.26 -0.31 11.47
C LYS A 368 23.30 -1.74 10.92
N LEU A 369 22.77 -1.96 9.72
CA LEU A 369 22.64 -3.26 9.09
C LEU A 369 23.66 -3.48 7.96
N LEU A 370 24.50 -2.49 7.63
CA LEU A 370 25.48 -2.60 6.55
C LEU A 370 26.67 -3.47 6.95
N ASP A 371 27.19 -3.27 8.17
CA ASP A 371 28.40 -3.94 8.65
C ASP A 371 28.24 -5.46 8.68
N GLY A 372 29.22 -6.17 8.13
CA GLY A 372 29.24 -7.62 7.99
C GLY A 372 28.18 -8.22 7.05
N ARG A 373 27.25 -7.42 6.50
CA ARG A 373 26.13 -7.91 5.69
C ARG A 373 26.18 -7.45 4.22
N VAL A 374 26.54 -6.20 4.00
CA VAL A 374 26.54 -5.56 2.67
C VAL A 374 27.97 -5.46 2.16
N ARG A 375 28.21 -5.87 0.90
CA ARG A 375 29.49 -5.72 0.21
C ARG A 375 29.64 -4.34 -0.40
N ASP A 376 28.62 -3.92 -1.15
CA ASP A 376 28.59 -2.67 -1.88
C ASP A 376 27.18 -2.08 -1.86
N VAL A 377 27.08 -0.76 -1.84
CA VAL A 377 25.83 -0.02 -2.05
C VAL A 377 25.91 0.76 -3.36
N TYR A 378 24.89 0.63 -4.21
CA TYR A 378 24.74 1.34 -5.46
C TYR A 378 23.64 2.39 -5.29
N LEU A 379 23.97 3.65 -5.49
CA LEU A 379 23.09 4.79 -5.30
C LEU A 379 22.50 5.23 -6.65
N ILE A 380 21.18 5.39 -6.69
CA ILE A 380 20.43 5.85 -7.86
C ILE A 380 19.59 7.08 -7.54
N GLY A 381 19.26 7.86 -8.56
CA GLY A 381 18.28 8.93 -8.45
C GLY A 381 18.70 10.11 -7.57
N VAL A 382 17.77 11.02 -7.33
CA VAL A 382 18.06 12.36 -6.76
C VAL A 382 18.50 12.32 -5.28
N ALA A 383 18.23 11.22 -4.56
CA ALA A 383 18.62 11.06 -3.17
C ALA A 383 20.07 10.59 -2.96
N ALA A 384 20.80 10.22 -4.03
CA ALA A 384 22.13 9.61 -3.95
C ALA A 384 23.09 10.39 -3.03
N GLU A 385 23.29 11.70 -3.27
CA GLU A 385 24.18 12.55 -2.49
C GLU A 385 23.85 12.56 -0.99
N ARG A 386 22.55 12.59 -0.65
CA ARG A 386 22.11 12.58 0.75
C ARG A 386 22.38 11.23 1.40
N ILE A 387 22.09 10.14 0.70
CA ILE A 387 22.30 8.78 1.19
C ILE A 387 23.80 8.56 1.41
N GLU A 388 24.63 8.96 0.44
CA GLU A 388 26.08 8.87 0.52
C GLU A 388 26.62 9.55 1.77
N LYS A 389 26.22 10.81 2.02
CA LYS A 389 26.61 11.56 3.22
C LYS A 389 26.23 10.87 4.53
N GLN A 390 25.04 10.26 4.60
CA GLN A 390 24.56 9.61 5.82
C GLN A 390 25.16 8.21 6.05
N LEU A 391 25.53 7.52 4.98
CA LEU A 391 26.13 6.18 5.02
C LEU A 391 27.66 6.21 4.89
N ALA A 392 28.27 7.39 4.74
CA ALA A 392 29.72 7.55 4.64
C ALA A 392 30.48 6.83 5.76
N GLY A 393 31.56 6.14 5.37
CA GLY A 393 32.43 5.39 6.27
C GLY A 393 31.86 4.06 6.76
N THR A 394 30.90 3.45 6.04
CA THR A 394 30.37 2.12 6.38
C THR A 394 30.87 1.03 5.45
N VAL A 395 30.40 1.02 4.21
CA VAL A 395 30.77 0.09 3.13
C VAL A 395 31.07 0.90 1.87
N PRO A 396 31.72 0.33 0.84
CA PRO A 396 31.83 0.98 -0.46
C PRO A 396 30.46 1.46 -0.98
N LEU A 397 30.39 2.75 -1.30
CA LEU A 397 29.21 3.41 -1.88
C LEU A 397 29.58 3.84 -3.30
N HIS A 398 28.72 3.53 -4.27
CA HIS A 398 28.91 3.87 -5.68
C HIS A 398 27.71 4.68 -6.14
N ASP A 399 27.90 5.97 -6.43
CA ASP A 399 26.89 6.76 -7.14
C ASP A 399 26.93 6.42 -8.62
N VAL A 400 25.90 5.70 -9.08
CA VAL A 400 25.82 5.14 -10.43
C VAL A 400 24.67 5.75 -11.23
N GLY A 401 23.97 6.73 -10.65
CA GLY A 401 22.92 7.50 -11.31
C GLY A 401 21.60 6.74 -11.53
N ASP A 402 21.61 5.61 -12.21
CA ASP A 402 20.41 4.88 -12.63
C ASP A 402 20.41 3.38 -12.31
N LEU A 403 19.23 2.78 -12.41
CA LEU A 403 19.00 1.39 -12.07
C LEU A 403 19.71 0.40 -13.00
N GLU A 404 19.86 0.74 -14.29
CA GLU A 404 20.53 -0.15 -15.24
C GLU A 404 22.03 -0.26 -14.91
N SER A 405 22.67 0.88 -14.65
CA SER A 405 24.06 0.97 -14.21
C SER A 405 24.28 0.26 -12.88
N ALA A 406 23.38 0.45 -11.89
CA ALA A 406 23.45 -0.24 -10.61
C ALA A 406 23.42 -1.77 -10.72
N VAL A 407 22.50 -2.31 -11.54
CA VAL A 407 22.37 -3.75 -11.72
C VAL A 407 23.56 -4.32 -12.51
N GLN A 408 24.07 -3.58 -13.50
CA GLN A 408 25.26 -3.97 -14.27
C GLN A 408 26.51 -4.03 -13.39
N GLU A 409 26.77 -3.01 -12.59
CA GLU A 409 27.93 -3.00 -11.67
C GLU A 409 27.83 -4.09 -10.60
N ALA A 410 26.63 -4.31 -10.06
CA ALA A 410 26.40 -5.41 -9.13
C ALA A 410 26.64 -6.78 -9.79
N PHE A 411 26.20 -6.96 -11.05
CA PHE A 411 26.43 -8.19 -11.81
C PHE A 411 27.93 -8.47 -12.03
N GLU A 412 28.73 -7.45 -12.32
CA GLU A 412 30.17 -7.59 -12.55
C GLU A 412 30.95 -7.92 -11.27
N ARG A 413 30.53 -7.39 -10.12
CA ARG A 413 31.24 -7.52 -8.84
C ARG A 413 30.78 -8.71 -7.99
N ALA A 414 29.50 -9.08 -8.07
CA ALA A 414 28.94 -10.16 -7.25
C ALA A 414 29.53 -11.53 -7.62
N VAL A 415 29.77 -12.36 -6.60
CA VAL A 415 30.33 -13.72 -6.75
C VAL A 415 29.31 -14.78 -6.33
N PRO A 416 29.47 -16.07 -6.75
CA PRO A 416 28.54 -17.13 -6.36
C PRO A 416 28.29 -17.17 -4.84
N GLY A 417 27.02 -17.20 -4.45
CA GLY A 417 26.56 -17.10 -3.06
C GLY A 417 26.14 -15.69 -2.63
N ASP A 418 26.46 -14.66 -3.40
CA ASP A 418 26.03 -13.28 -3.15
C ASP A 418 24.56 -13.03 -3.56
N VAL A 419 24.06 -11.88 -3.13
CA VAL A 419 22.70 -11.40 -3.40
C VAL A 419 22.75 -10.00 -3.98
N VAL A 420 22.02 -9.73 -5.06
CA VAL A 420 21.71 -8.37 -5.53
C VAL A 420 20.29 -8.01 -5.08
N LEU A 421 20.16 -6.97 -4.27
CA LEU A 421 18.90 -6.55 -3.66
C LEU A 421 18.54 -5.12 -4.10
N LEU A 422 17.46 -5.00 -4.89
CA LEU A 422 16.80 -3.71 -5.09
C LEU A 422 15.89 -3.42 -3.89
N SER A 423 16.30 -2.53 -3.00
CA SER A 423 15.52 -2.14 -1.82
C SER A 423 15.70 -0.63 -1.55
N PRO A 424 15.06 0.23 -2.36
CA PRO A 424 15.52 1.59 -2.64
C PRO A 424 15.44 2.57 -1.47
N ALA A 425 14.65 2.30 -0.43
CA ALA A 425 14.36 3.21 0.69
C ALA A 425 13.69 4.55 0.30
N CYS A 426 13.46 4.80 -1.00
CA CYS A 426 12.92 6.04 -1.55
C CYS A 426 11.70 5.79 -2.47
N ALA A 427 10.87 6.82 -2.65
CA ALA A 427 9.88 6.83 -3.72
C ALA A 427 10.56 6.78 -5.11
N SER A 428 9.82 6.40 -6.14
CA SER A 428 10.34 6.15 -7.49
C SER A 428 10.14 7.31 -8.48
N PHE A 429 9.38 8.33 -8.09
CA PHE A 429 8.85 9.37 -8.98
C PHE A 429 9.87 10.29 -9.64
N ASP A 430 11.15 10.17 -9.28
CA ASP A 430 12.24 10.92 -9.92
C ASP A 430 12.71 10.28 -11.22
N GLN A 431 12.63 8.96 -11.34
CA GLN A 431 13.13 8.21 -12.51
C GLN A 431 12.07 7.27 -13.13
N PHE A 432 10.93 7.04 -12.45
CA PHE A 432 9.92 6.07 -12.86
C PHE A 432 8.50 6.60 -12.59
N GLN A 433 7.52 6.06 -13.33
CA GLN A 433 6.09 6.37 -13.13
C GLN A 433 5.60 6.00 -11.72
N ASP A 434 5.96 4.80 -11.26
CA ASP A 434 5.62 4.27 -9.95
C ASP A 434 6.65 3.19 -9.54
N TYR A 435 6.46 2.57 -8.37
CA TYR A 435 7.40 1.58 -7.88
C TYR A 435 7.23 0.24 -8.62
N GLU A 436 6.04 -0.05 -9.16
CA GLU A 436 5.79 -1.22 -9.99
C GLU A 436 6.61 -1.13 -11.29
N HIS A 437 6.63 0.03 -11.94
CA HIS A 437 7.44 0.31 -13.12
C HIS A 437 8.93 0.11 -12.83
N ARG A 438 9.44 0.70 -11.74
CA ARG A 438 10.83 0.47 -11.30
C ARG A 438 11.13 -1.02 -11.07
N GLY A 439 10.20 -1.73 -10.45
CA GLY A 439 10.33 -3.17 -10.18
C GLY A 439 10.27 -4.02 -11.45
N ARG A 440 9.46 -3.65 -12.45
CA ARG A 440 9.43 -4.30 -13.78
C ARG A 440 10.73 -4.07 -14.55
N VAL A 441 11.23 -2.84 -14.57
CA VAL A 441 12.52 -2.50 -15.20
C VAL A 441 13.67 -3.32 -14.58
N PHE A 442 13.74 -3.45 -13.25
CA PHE A 442 14.71 -4.32 -12.60
C PHE A 442 14.64 -5.76 -13.12
N LYS A 443 13.44 -6.34 -13.21
CA LYS A 443 13.25 -7.71 -13.71
C LYS A 443 13.64 -7.86 -15.17
N GLU A 444 13.36 -6.86 -16.00
CA GLU A 444 13.76 -6.86 -17.41
C GLU A 444 15.28 -6.84 -17.58
N ILE A 445 15.99 -6.01 -16.78
CA ILE A 445 17.46 -5.97 -16.77
C ILE A 445 18.03 -7.33 -16.34
N VAL A 446 17.54 -7.89 -15.23
CA VAL A 446 17.99 -9.20 -14.72
C VAL A 446 17.76 -10.31 -15.75
N LYS A 447 16.59 -10.35 -16.40
CA LYS A 447 16.30 -11.32 -17.48
C LYS A 447 17.24 -11.16 -18.67
N ARG A 448 17.57 -9.92 -19.05
CA ARG A 448 18.52 -9.64 -20.14
C ARG A 448 19.91 -10.17 -19.80
N LEU A 449 20.39 -9.94 -18.58
CA LEU A 449 21.68 -10.44 -18.10
C LEU A 449 21.73 -11.96 -18.08
N ALA A 450 20.64 -12.61 -17.68
CA ALA A 450 20.56 -14.08 -17.68
C ALA A 450 20.61 -14.70 -19.08
N ALA A 451 20.22 -13.95 -20.11
CA ALA A 451 20.26 -14.40 -21.51
C ALA A 451 21.64 -14.20 -22.17
N LEU A 452 22.58 -13.52 -21.51
CA LEU A 452 23.93 -13.34 -22.05
C LEU A 452 24.69 -14.67 -22.08
N PRO A 453 25.41 -14.98 -23.16
CA PRO A 453 26.24 -16.19 -23.21
C PRO A 453 27.30 -16.15 -22.12
N VAL A 454 27.52 -17.28 -21.46
CA VAL A 454 28.53 -17.43 -20.40
C VAL A 454 29.91 -17.12 -20.98
N GLN A 455 30.39 -15.90 -20.78
CA GLN A 455 31.79 -15.57 -21.03
C GLN A 455 32.58 -15.91 -19.76
N PRO A 456 33.72 -16.60 -19.88
CA PRO A 456 34.59 -16.83 -18.73
C PRO A 456 35.04 -15.48 -18.16
N ARG A 457 34.61 -15.19 -16.93
CA ARG A 457 35.04 -14.00 -16.19
C ARG A 457 36.56 -14.07 -16.08
N HIS A 458 37.26 -13.11 -16.69
CA HIS A 458 38.69 -12.97 -16.52
C HIS A 458 38.93 -12.66 -15.05
N GLY A 459 39.49 -13.63 -14.32
CA GLY A 459 40.08 -13.39 -13.02
C GLY A 459 41.12 -12.27 -13.14
N ALA A 460 41.21 -11.47 -12.09
CA ALA A 460 42.20 -10.45 -11.78
C ALA A 460 43.31 -10.21 -12.84
N GLN A 461 43.37 -8.98 -13.33
CA GLN A 461 44.44 -8.45 -14.16
C GLN A 461 45.83 -8.78 -13.57
N ASP A 462 46.50 -9.76 -14.15
CA ASP A 462 47.96 -9.77 -14.21
C ASP A 462 48.38 -9.03 -15.48
N SER A 463 48.99 -7.88 -15.28
CA SER A 463 49.61 -7.08 -16.32
C SER A 463 50.80 -7.85 -16.91
N ASN A 464 50.60 -8.52 -18.04
CA ASN A 464 51.72 -8.79 -18.93
C ASN A 464 51.33 -8.72 -20.40
N THR A 465 51.99 -7.77 -21.06
CA THR A 465 51.99 -7.46 -22.48
C THR A 465 52.22 -8.72 -23.32
N ALA A 466 51.29 -9.08 -24.19
CA ALA A 466 51.56 -10.02 -25.28
C ALA A 466 50.80 -9.61 -26.55
N VAL A 467 51.61 -9.32 -27.57
CA VAL A 467 51.27 -8.87 -28.91
C VAL A 467 50.35 -9.88 -29.62
N ARG A 468 49.30 -9.37 -30.25
CA ARG A 468 48.31 -10.12 -31.04
C ARG A 468 48.92 -10.56 -32.37
N MET A 469 49.19 -11.85 -32.53
CA MET A 469 49.52 -12.48 -33.83
C MET A 469 48.25 -13.08 -34.41
N VAL A 470 47.85 -12.61 -35.59
CA VAL A 470 46.74 -13.17 -36.39
C VAL A 470 47.30 -14.22 -37.35
N PRO A 471 46.81 -15.47 -37.39
CA PRO A 471 47.12 -16.36 -38.49
C PRO A 471 46.11 -16.19 -39.63
N ILE A 472 46.68 -16.01 -40.82
CA ILE A 472 46.00 -15.98 -42.12
C ILE A 472 45.55 -17.39 -42.48
N ALA A 473 44.34 -17.49 -43.05
CA ALA A 473 43.75 -18.73 -43.55
C ALA A 473 44.57 -19.35 -44.69
N SER A 474 44.67 -20.68 -44.70
CA SER A 474 44.87 -21.45 -45.92
C SER A 474 44.21 -22.82 -45.77
N GLU A 475 43.30 -23.12 -46.70
CA GLU A 475 42.64 -24.41 -46.90
C GLU A 475 43.64 -25.45 -47.45
N VAL A 476 43.44 -26.73 -47.10
CA VAL A 476 43.41 -27.93 -47.98
C VAL A 476 43.18 -29.18 -47.06
N PRO A 477 42.40 -30.20 -47.47
CA PRO A 477 41.77 -31.17 -46.59
C PRO A 477 42.54 -32.49 -46.49
N VAL A 478 42.56 -33.13 -45.30
CA VAL A 478 43.03 -34.52 -45.16
C VAL A 478 42.22 -35.29 -44.10
N ALA A 479 41.57 -36.34 -44.61
CA ALA A 479 41.21 -37.65 -44.08
C ALA A 479 40.92 -37.89 -42.57
N GLN A 480 39.78 -38.55 -42.40
CA GLN A 480 39.22 -39.32 -41.29
C GLN A 480 40.20 -40.12 -40.44
N SER A 481 40.04 -40.02 -39.11
CA SER A 481 40.13 -41.16 -38.17
C SER A 481 39.49 -40.77 -36.83
N GLU A 482 38.40 -41.42 -36.45
CA GLU A 482 37.76 -41.32 -35.14
C GLU A 482 38.65 -41.91 -34.02
N PRO A 483 38.73 -41.29 -32.82
CA PRO A 483 39.18 -41.96 -31.61
C PRO A 483 38.00 -42.53 -30.80
N PRO A 484 38.23 -43.57 -29.97
CA PRO A 484 37.20 -44.49 -29.52
C PRO A 484 36.31 -43.95 -28.40
N GLU A 485 35.02 -44.27 -28.46
CA GLU A 485 34.05 -44.11 -27.38
C GLU A 485 34.45 -44.95 -26.14
N LEU A 486 34.77 -44.28 -25.03
CA LEU A 486 34.79 -44.88 -23.70
C LEU A 486 33.36 -44.94 -23.16
N ARG A 487 32.72 -46.09 -23.31
CA ARG A 487 31.45 -46.42 -22.63
C ARG A 487 31.72 -46.66 -21.14
N LEU A 488 31.20 -45.78 -20.29
CA LEU A 488 31.02 -46.05 -18.86
C LEU A 488 29.67 -46.73 -18.66
N GLU A 489 29.66 -47.95 -18.14
CA GLU A 489 28.44 -48.65 -17.74
C GLU A 489 27.83 -47.99 -16.49
N PRO A 490 26.49 -47.86 -16.41
CA PRO A 490 25.82 -47.35 -15.21
C PRO A 490 25.80 -48.40 -14.07
N PRO A 491 25.85 -47.97 -12.80
CA PRO A 491 25.81 -48.89 -11.66
C PRO A 491 24.44 -49.58 -11.50
N PRO A 492 24.39 -50.78 -10.88
CA PRO A 492 23.15 -51.53 -10.70
C PRO A 492 22.21 -50.85 -9.67
N PRO A 493 20.88 -51.03 -9.81
CA PRO A 493 19.90 -50.44 -8.91
C PRO A 493 19.89 -51.11 -7.52
N PRO A 494 19.51 -50.39 -6.46
CA PRO A 494 19.45 -50.93 -5.11
C PRO A 494 18.28 -51.91 -4.94
N MET A 495 18.51 -52.98 -4.17
CA MET A 495 17.51 -53.99 -3.83
C MET A 495 16.48 -53.44 -2.84
N ILE A 496 15.20 -53.61 -3.15
CA ILE A 496 14.06 -53.28 -2.29
C ILE A 496 13.57 -54.58 -1.62
N GLU A 497 13.56 -54.61 -0.28
CA GLU A 497 12.91 -55.68 0.49
C GLU A 497 11.37 -55.52 0.46
N PRO A 498 10.60 -56.62 0.37
CA PRO A 498 9.14 -56.56 0.32
C PRO A 498 8.51 -56.32 1.69
N PRO A 499 7.41 -55.54 1.79
CA PRO A 499 6.73 -55.26 3.05
C PRO A 499 5.92 -56.46 3.57
N SER A 500 5.96 -56.63 4.89
CA SER A 500 5.21 -57.60 5.70
C SER A 500 3.69 -57.37 5.61
N ARG A 501 2.93 -58.47 5.66
CA ARG A 501 1.44 -58.52 5.62
C ARG A 501 0.76 -57.70 6.73
N PRO A 502 -0.49 -57.22 6.51
CA PRO A 502 -1.26 -56.47 7.49
C PRO A 502 -1.94 -57.37 8.52
N THR A 503 -1.86 -56.97 9.79
CA THR A 503 -2.65 -57.49 10.92
C THR A 503 -3.84 -56.57 11.20
N GLU A 504 -5.02 -57.20 11.17
CA GLU A 504 -6.27 -56.92 11.91
C GLU A 504 -6.88 -55.50 11.92
N ALA A 505 -8.12 -55.44 11.44
CA ALA A 505 -9.04 -54.31 11.56
C ALA A 505 -9.59 -54.17 12.98
N PRO A 506 -9.79 -52.94 13.49
CA PRO A 506 -10.69 -52.69 14.60
C PRO A 506 -12.08 -52.21 14.13
N GLU A 507 -13.05 -52.59 14.95
CA GLU A 507 -14.50 -52.60 14.76
C GLU A 507 -15.16 -51.21 14.65
N ALA A 508 -16.36 -51.22 14.06
CA ALA A 508 -17.27 -50.08 13.95
C ALA A 508 -17.75 -49.59 15.33
N ILE A 509 -17.68 -48.28 15.55
CA ILE A 509 -18.27 -47.58 16.71
C ILE A 509 -19.60 -46.94 16.26
N PRO A 510 -20.71 -47.06 17.02
CA PRO A 510 -22.05 -46.74 16.55
C PRO A 510 -22.31 -45.22 16.45
N VAL A 511 -23.16 -44.88 15.48
CA VAL A 511 -23.75 -43.56 15.25
C VAL A 511 -24.58 -43.14 16.47
N VAL A 512 -24.29 -41.98 17.04
CA VAL A 512 -25.10 -41.32 18.07
C VAL A 512 -25.85 -40.17 17.40
N GLU A 513 -27.18 -40.25 17.37
CA GLU A 513 -28.08 -39.16 16.97
C GLU A 513 -28.04 -38.02 18.00
N PRO A 514 -28.08 -36.73 17.57
CA PRO A 514 -28.12 -35.61 18.50
C PRO A 514 -29.52 -35.44 19.13
N LEU A 515 -29.56 -35.42 20.46
CA LEU A 515 -30.71 -35.01 21.28
C LEU A 515 -30.81 -33.46 21.38
N PRO A 516 -32.02 -32.91 21.62
CA PRO A 516 -32.36 -31.51 21.35
C PRO A 516 -31.86 -30.50 22.40
N ALA A 517 -31.82 -29.23 21.97
CA ALA A 517 -31.30 -28.06 22.70
C ALA A 517 -32.02 -27.76 24.04
N PRO A 518 -31.31 -27.21 25.06
CA PRO A 518 -31.95 -26.70 26.28
C PRO A 518 -32.53 -25.30 26.09
N LEU A 519 -33.61 -25.08 26.85
CA LEU A 519 -34.52 -23.94 26.86
C LEU A 519 -33.92 -22.65 27.47
N GLU A 520 -34.46 -21.52 27.02
CA GLU A 520 -34.24 -20.17 27.53
C GLU A 520 -34.70 -20.02 29.00
N GLU A 521 -33.87 -19.38 29.84
CA GLU A 521 -34.30 -18.76 31.10
C GLU A 521 -33.97 -17.27 31.08
N GLY A 522 -34.98 -16.44 31.35
CA GLY A 522 -34.94 -14.98 31.35
C GLY A 522 -34.36 -14.35 32.62
N PRO A 523 -34.37 -13.01 32.72
CA PRO A 523 -33.43 -12.27 33.56
C PRO A 523 -33.89 -12.09 35.01
N GLU A 524 -32.97 -12.27 35.96
CA GLU A 524 -33.16 -11.82 37.35
C GLU A 524 -32.78 -10.35 37.51
N VAL A 525 -33.74 -9.59 38.05
CA VAL A 525 -33.66 -8.20 38.44
C VAL A 525 -33.19 -8.13 39.89
N VAL A 526 -32.12 -7.39 40.18
CA VAL A 526 -31.80 -6.94 41.55
C VAL A 526 -31.60 -5.44 41.55
N ALA A 527 -32.30 -4.78 42.46
CA ALA A 527 -32.45 -3.35 42.58
C ALA A 527 -31.84 -2.83 43.90
N ILE A 528 -31.11 -1.70 43.81
CA ILE A 528 -31.06 -0.54 44.77
C ILE A 528 -30.23 -0.79 46.08
N PRO A 529 -29.58 0.20 46.75
CA PRO A 529 -29.71 1.67 46.65
C PRO A 529 -28.44 2.55 46.54
N GLU A 530 -28.71 3.81 46.13
CA GLU A 530 -27.95 5.03 46.39
C GLU A 530 -27.89 5.40 47.89
N ALA A 531 -26.80 6.05 48.32
CA ALA A 531 -26.79 6.89 49.51
C ALA A 531 -25.76 8.03 49.41
N ASN A 532 -26.22 9.19 49.89
CA ASN A 532 -25.69 10.54 49.85
C ASN A 532 -24.35 10.81 50.58
N GLU A 533 -23.70 11.87 50.09
CA GLU A 533 -23.02 12.98 50.78
C GLU A 533 -22.72 12.87 52.29
N SER A 534 -21.48 13.18 52.69
CA SER A 534 -21.10 14.48 53.29
C SER A 534 -19.81 14.45 54.15
N THR A 535 -18.95 15.44 53.87
CA THR A 535 -18.15 16.29 54.78
C THR A 535 -17.02 15.76 55.70
N GLU A 536 -15.86 16.38 55.48
CA GLU A 536 -14.98 17.09 56.45
C GLU A 536 -13.84 16.36 57.21
N SER A 537 -12.60 16.71 56.79
CA SER A 537 -11.62 17.55 57.52
C SER A 537 -10.26 16.96 57.95
N HIS A 538 -9.23 17.69 57.49
CA HIS A 538 -8.01 18.18 58.19
C HIS A 538 -6.67 17.43 58.19
N GLY A 539 -5.67 18.17 57.63
CA GLY A 539 -4.29 18.36 58.11
C GLY A 539 -3.22 17.55 57.35
N SER A 540 -2.05 18.05 56.96
CA SER A 540 -1.39 19.38 56.94
C SER A 540 -0.01 19.19 56.29
N ASP A 541 0.51 20.25 55.65
CA ASP A 541 1.92 20.64 55.42
C ASP A 541 2.88 19.77 54.58
N GLU A 542 3.33 20.29 53.43
CA GLU A 542 4.66 20.95 53.26
C GLU A 542 4.90 21.31 51.77
N GLU A 543 5.14 22.61 51.49
CA GLU A 543 5.79 23.10 50.26
C GLU A 543 7.32 23.12 50.43
N PRO A 544 8.09 23.17 49.33
CA PRO A 544 8.76 24.45 49.05
C PRO A 544 8.78 24.90 47.59
N GLU A 545 8.74 26.23 47.42
CA GLU A 545 8.90 27.03 46.20
C GLU A 545 10.28 26.87 45.53
N LEU A 546 10.32 26.98 44.19
CA LEU A 546 11.50 27.44 43.46
C LEU A 546 11.11 28.28 42.22
N ARG A 547 11.77 29.44 42.16
CA ARG A 547 11.55 30.60 41.28
C ARG A 547 11.86 30.31 39.79
N ILE A 548 11.07 30.89 38.88
CA ILE A 548 11.43 31.04 37.46
C ILE A 548 11.45 32.53 37.11
N SER A 549 12.56 32.96 36.53
CA SER A 549 12.90 34.31 36.09
C SER A 549 12.22 34.68 34.76
N GLU A 550 11.67 35.89 34.72
CA GLU A 550 11.18 36.57 33.51
C GLU A 550 12.35 36.97 32.59
N ALA A 551 12.20 36.69 31.30
CA ALA A 551 12.99 37.28 30.22
C ALA A 551 12.05 37.78 29.12
N LEU A 552 12.09 39.10 28.87
CA LEU A 552 11.35 39.82 27.83
C LEU A 552 11.83 39.45 26.42
N PRO A 553 10.93 39.24 25.44
CA PRO A 553 11.26 39.35 24.02
C PRO A 553 10.95 40.75 23.47
N GLY A 554 11.83 41.22 22.58
CA GLY A 554 11.75 42.51 21.91
C GLY A 554 10.59 42.63 20.90
N THR A 555 10.32 43.89 20.58
CA THR A 555 9.34 44.43 19.62
C THR A 555 9.22 43.65 18.30
N PRO A 556 8.00 43.26 17.87
CA PRO A 556 7.73 42.78 16.50
C PRO A 556 7.66 43.95 15.52
N GLY A 557 8.34 43.81 14.37
CA GLY A 557 8.17 44.70 13.22
C GLY A 557 6.78 44.54 12.58
N GLU A 558 6.32 45.60 11.92
CA GLU A 558 5.02 45.71 11.25
C GLU A 558 4.75 44.55 10.27
N PRO A 559 3.53 43.97 10.26
CA PRO A 559 3.15 42.97 9.27
C PRO A 559 2.89 43.64 7.91
N GLN A 560 3.58 43.16 6.86
CA GLN A 560 3.21 43.46 5.48
C GLN A 560 1.81 42.86 5.17
N PRO A 561 0.97 43.54 4.37
CA PRO A 561 -0.34 43.02 4.01
C PRO A 561 -0.22 41.74 3.17
N PRO A 562 -1.12 40.75 3.35
CA PRO A 562 -1.07 39.50 2.61
C PRO A 562 -1.28 39.75 1.12
N HIS A 563 -0.49 39.07 0.29
CA HIS A 563 -0.77 38.91 -1.13
C HIS A 563 -2.18 38.33 -1.29
N ILE A 564 -3.07 39.08 -1.94
CA ILE A 564 -4.38 38.61 -2.34
C ILE A 564 -4.17 37.57 -3.44
N SER A 565 -4.23 36.30 -3.08
CA SER A 565 -4.43 35.22 -4.05
C SER A 565 -5.79 35.43 -4.70
N THR A 566 -5.82 35.56 -6.03
CA THR A 566 -7.05 35.53 -6.81
C THR A 566 -7.84 34.25 -6.49
N PRO A 567 -9.17 34.29 -6.33
CA PRO A 567 -9.96 33.09 -6.12
C PRO A 567 -9.87 32.20 -7.38
N GLU A 568 -9.58 30.92 -7.16
CA GLU A 568 -9.67 29.90 -8.21
C GLU A 568 -11.13 29.73 -8.67
N PRO A 569 -11.39 29.46 -9.96
CA PRO A 569 -12.74 29.36 -10.48
C PRO A 569 -13.52 28.19 -9.86
N ILE A 570 -14.75 28.48 -9.44
CA ILE A 570 -15.71 27.54 -8.86
C ILE A 570 -16.55 26.95 -9.98
N TYR A 571 -16.58 25.61 -10.12
CA TYR A 571 -17.40 24.93 -11.12
C TYR A 571 -18.50 24.10 -10.45
N LEU A 572 -19.73 24.31 -10.87
CA LEU A 572 -20.95 23.82 -10.24
C LEU A 572 -21.82 23.18 -11.32
N TYR A 573 -22.06 21.86 -11.24
CA TYR A 573 -22.92 21.14 -12.18
C TYR A 573 -24.05 20.47 -11.38
N GLU A 574 -25.25 21.04 -11.43
CA GLU A 574 -26.49 20.39 -10.99
C GLU A 574 -27.30 20.01 -12.23
N LEU A 575 -27.64 18.73 -12.39
CA LEU A 575 -28.55 18.26 -13.43
C LEU A 575 -29.90 17.93 -12.79
N SER A 576 -30.98 18.53 -13.29
CA SER A 576 -32.35 18.15 -12.93
C SER A 576 -32.71 16.79 -13.53
N ALA A 577 -33.53 16.02 -12.83
CA ALA A 577 -33.78 14.59 -13.06
C ALA A 577 -34.53 14.20 -14.36
N GLU A 578 -34.67 15.09 -15.33
CA GLU A 578 -35.38 14.83 -16.58
C GLU A 578 -34.44 15.02 -17.79
N GLU A 579 -34.16 13.89 -18.45
CA GLU A 579 -33.60 13.71 -19.80
C GLU A 579 -32.15 14.16 -20.09
N MET A 580 -31.29 13.19 -20.46
CA MET A 580 -30.61 13.10 -21.76
C MET A 580 -29.60 11.93 -21.77
N VAL A 581 -29.56 11.23 -22.90
CA VAL A 581 -28.56 10.20 -23.26
C VAL A 581 -27.90 10.69 -24.53
N TYR A 582 -26.62 11.10 -24.52
CA TYR A 582 -25.75 11.12 -25.72
C TYR A 582 -24.26 11.15 -25.33
N PRO A 583 -23.42 10.25 -25.86
CA PRO A 583 -21.96 10.31 -25.72
C PRO A 583 -21.33 11.11 -26.88
N GLU A 584 -20.21 11.76 -26.60
CA GLU A 584 -19.38 12.61 -27.49
C GLU A 584 -19.88 14.06 -27.66
N ALA A 585 -19.41 14.95 -26.79
CA ALA A 585 -19.50 16.39 -26.99
C ALA A 585 -18.12 17.04 -26.79
N ASP A 586 -17.71 17.86 -27.76
CA ASP A 586 -16.53 18.72 -27.66
C ASP A 586 -16.92 20.08 -27.07
N PHE A 587 -16.09 20.63 -26.17
CA PHE A 587 -16.34 21.88 -25.46
C PHE A 587 -15.55 23.04 -26.07
N VAL A 588 -16.21 24.17 -26.31
CA VAL A 588 -15.56 25.43 -26.75
C VAL A 588 -15.86 26.55 -25.75
N MET A 589 -14.83 27.33 -25.43
CA MET A 589 -14.89 28.46 -24.49
C MET A 589 -14.80 29.78 -25.27
N SER A 590 -15.76 30.68 -25.08
CA SER A 590 -15.76 32.03 -25.67
C SER A 590 -16.08 33.10 -24.63
N VAL A 591 -15.62 34.33 -24.86
CA VAL A 591 -15.87 35.51 -24.00
C VAL A 591 -16.74 36.49 -24.78
N ASP A 592 -17.83 36.99 -24.18
CA ASP A 592 -18.77 37.90 -24.86
C ASP A 592 -18.48 39.40 -24.60
N GLU A 593 -19.26 40.30 -25.20
CA GLU A 593 -19.08 41.77 -25.13
C GLU A 593 -19.31 42.38 -23.73
N SER A 594 -19.67 41.56 -22.73
CA SER A 594 -19.78 41.92 -21.31
C SER A 594 -18.61 41.41 -20.44
N ASP A 595 -17.55 40.87 -21.06
CA ASP A 595 -16.35 40.31 -20.39
C ASP A 595 -16.66 39.09 -19.47
N GLU A 596 -17.73 38.34 -19.76
CA GLU A 596 -18.06 37.06 -19.10
C GLU A 596 -17.61 35.86 -19.97
N ALA A 597 -17.01 34.83 -19.34
CA ALA A 597 -16.60 33.59 -20.01
C ALA A 597 -17.75 32.59 -20.06
N VAL A 598 -18.20 32.25 -21.27
CA VAL A 598 -19.30 31.33 -21.55
C VAL A 598 -18.73 30.04 -22.14
N ILE A 599 -18.98 28.91 -21.48
CA ILE A 599 -18.75 27.57 -22.06
C ILE A 599 -20.07 27.14 -22.71
N THR A 600 -20.09 27.08 -24.04
CA THR A 600 -21.25 26.60 -24.79
C THR A 600 -20.98 25.19 -25.29
N LEU A 601 -21.99 24.34 -25.21
CA LEU A 601 -22.08 23.13 -26.03
C LEU A 601 -22.32 23.59 -27.46
N GLU A 602 -21.38 23.36 -28.38
CA GLU A 602 -21.67 23.60 -29.79
C GLU A 602 -22.76 22.61 -30.25
N SER A 603 -23.81 23.18 -30.83
CA SER A 603 -24.98 22.49 -31.34
C SER A 603 -24.60 21.37 -32.32
N ILE A 604 -25.15 20.18 -32.08
CA ILE A 604 -25.30 19.12 -33.09
C ILE A 604 -25.93 19.74 -34.34
N PRO A 605 -25.43 19.50 -35.56
CA PRO A 605 -26.04 20.03 -36.78
C PRO A 605 -27.51 19.58 -36.84
N ALA A 606 -28.41 20.57 -36.85
CA ALA A 606 -29.85 20.36 -36.80
C ALA A 606 -30.31 19.46 -37.95
N ALA A 607 -30.92 18.31 -37.62
CA ALA A 607 -31.78 17.63 -38.56
C ALA A 607 -33.02 18.52 -38.82
N GLU A 608 -33.30 18.78 -40.09
CA GLU A 608 -34.49 19.50 -40.53
C GLU A 608 -35.77 18.77 -40.07
N SER A 609 -36.41 19.27 -39.01
CA SER A 609 -37.85 19.58 -38.95
C SER A 609 -38.35 19.69 -37.51
N ALA A 610 -38.97 20.85 -37.22
CA ALA A 610 -40.08 21.10 -36.27
C ALA A 610 -39.93 20.54 -34.83
N THR A 611 -39.95 21.32 -33.77
CA THR A 611 -40.68 22.58 -33.48
C THR A 611 -40.11 23.17 -32.20
N ASP A 612 -40.07 24.51 -32.14
CA ASP A 612 -39.65 25.36 -31.03
C ASP A 612 -40.01 24.86 -29.63
N GLN A 613 -38.98 24.66 -28.80
CA GLN A 613 -38.80 25.31 -27.48
C GLN A 613 -37.37 25.05 -26.99
N ALA A 614 -36.39 25.77 -27.55
CA ALA A 614 -35.07 25.85 -26.97
C ALA A 614 -35.12 26.78 -25.75
N LEU A 615 -35.08 26.20 -24.55
CA LEU A 615 -34.72 26.95 -23.34
C LEU A 615 -33.20 26.82 -23.15
N PRO A 616 -32.43 27.92 -23.20
CA PRO A 616 -31.00 27.86 -22.94
C PRO A 616 -30.75 27.63 -21.44
N PHE A 617 -29.85 26.70 -21.12
CA PHE A 617 -29.25 26.60 -19.79
C PHE A 617 -28.31 27.79 -19.58
N GLU A 618 -28.55 28.58 -18.53
CA GLU A 618 -27.66 29.68 -18.10
C GLU A 618 -26.89 29.29 -16.84
N VAL A 619 -25.57 29.53 -16.85
CA VAL A 619 -24.70 29.54 -15.66
C VAL A 619 -24.17 30.96 -15.49
N ARG A 620 -24.25 31.55 -14.29
CA ARG A 620 -23.82 32.93 -14.00
C ARG A 620 -22.82 32.99 -12.83
N THR A 621 -21.80 33.85 -12.94
CA THR A 621 -20.79 34.11 -11.88
C THR A 621 -20.28 35.56 -11.92
N PRO A 622 -19.97 36.24 -10.79
CA PRO A 622 -19.51 37.64 -10.80
C PRO A 622 -18.01 37.81 -11.08
N VAL A 623 -17.66 38.77 -11.95
CA VAL A 623 -16.27 39.17 -12.29
C VAL A 623 -15.73 40.16 -11.26
N ALA A 624 -14.87 39.68 -10.35
CA ALA A 624 -13.98 40.56 -9.59
C ALA A 624 -12.55 39.98 -9.58
N ALA A 625 -12.02 39.64 -10.75
CA ALA A 625 -10.60 39.27 -10.92
C ALA A 625 -10.11 39.26 -12.39
N ALA A 626 -10.69 40.04 -13.31
CA ALA A 626 -10.30 39.99 -14.73
C ALA A 626 -9.97 41.37 -15.34
N VAL A 627 -9.04 42.12 -14.75
CA VAL A 627 -8.33 43.18 -15.49
C VAL A 627 -6.87 43.22 -15.04
N ALA A 628 -6.00 42.47 -15.72
CA ALA A 628 -4.59 42.83 -15.96
C ALA A 628 -3.87 41.72 -16.75
N THR A 629 -4.06 41.68 -18.07
CA THR A 629 -3.04 41.16 -19.02
C THR A 629 -3.38 41.61 -20.45
N ARG A 630 -3.08 42.87 -20.75
CA ARG A 630 -2.59 43.25 -22.09
C ARG A 630 -1.25 43.93 -21.88
N ALA A 631 -0.19 43.12 -21.84
CA ALA A 631 1.17 43.62 -22.00
C ALA A 631 1.45 43.66 -23.51
N GLU A 632 1.42 44.88 -24.06
CA GLU A 632 2.15 45.22 -25.28
C GLU A 632 3.66 45.01 -25.03
N PRO A 633 4.46 44.68 -26.06
CA PRO A 633 5.88 44.43 -25.88
C PRO A 633 6.64 45.71 -25.49
N ASP A 634 7.38 45.63 -24.38
CA ASP A 634 8.16 46.74 -23.82
C ASP A 634 9.16 47.37 -24.83
N PRO A 635 9.28 48.71 -24.88
CA PRO A 635 10.39 49.40 -25.52
C PRO A 635 11.66 49.34 -24.63
N PRO A 636 12.86 49.49 -25.21
CA PRO A 636 14.11 49.20 -24.50
C PRO A 636 14.44 50.26 -23.42
N MET A 637 14.81 49.78 -22.23
CA MET A 637 15.37 50.63 -21.17
C MET A 637 16.69 51.27 -21.59
N GLN A 638 16.73 52.60 -21.50
CA GLN A 638 17.95 53.41 -21.48
C GLN A 638 18.78 53.03 -20.25
N GLN A 639 20.00 52.50 -20.47
CA GLN A 639 21.04 52.51 -19.46
C GLN A 639 21.65 53.92 -19.38
N GLY A 640 21.64 54.49 -18.18
CA GLY A 640 22.48 55.63 -17.83
C GLY A 640 23.96 55.25 -17.84
N ALA A 641 24.78 56.23 -18.21
CA ALA A 641 26.25 56.29 -18.21
C ALA A 641 26.90 55.46 -17.08
N ASP A 642 28.05 54.81 -17.28
CA ASP A 642 29.31 55.49 -17.60
C ASP A 642 30.42 54.54 -18.10
N SER A 643 31.27 55.08 -18.98
CA SER A 643 32.64 54.67 -19.35
C SER A 643 32.90 53.37 -20.15
N GLY A 644 33.63 53.54 -21.28
CA GLY A 644 34.65 52.55 -21.66
C GLY A 644 34.56 51.89 -23.03
N ASN A 645 34.79 52.64 -24.10
CA ASN A 645 35.76 52.34 -25.17
C ASN A 645 35.77 50.93 -25.82
N GLY A 646 35.51 50.85 -27.14
CA GLY A 646 36.20 49.87 -27.99
C GLY A 646 35.37 49.03 -28.97
N ALA A 647 35.15 49.59 -30.16
CA ALA A 647 35.42 48.97 -31.46
C ALA A 647 34.89 47.54 -31.81
N ARG A 648 34.04 47.55 -32.86
CA ARG A 648 34.10 46.75 -34.10
C ARG A 648 33.32 45.43 -34.22
N ARG A 649 32.48 45.48 -35.27
CA ARG A 649 32.19 44.48 -36.33
C ARG A 649 31.19 43.38 -36.02
N GLU A 650 29.95 43.63 -36.46
CA GLU A 650 29.06 42.61 -36.98
C GLU A 650 29.48 42.17 -38.40
N SER A 651 29.37 40.87 -38.66
CA SER A 651 29.04 40.33 -39.98
C SER A 651 28.18 39.07 -39.84
N ARG A 652 26.91 39.21 -40.23
CA ARG A 652 26.09 38.34 -41.09
C ARG A 652 26.25 36.80 -40.99
N GLY A 653 25.10 36.13 -40.92
CA GLY A 653 24.91 34.75 -41.43
C GLY A 653 23.92 33.94 -40.59
N ASN A 654 22.60 34.16 -40.68
CA ASN A 654 21.65 33.46 -41.57
C ASN A 654 21.51 31.93 -41.35
N VAL A 655 20.26 31.53 -41.03
CA VAL A 655 19.48 30.39 -41.58
C VAL A 655 19.45 29.05 -40.81
N LYS A 656 18.23 28.77 -40.32
CA LYS A 656 17.50 27.48 -40.14
C LYS A 656 18.17 26.40 -39.27
N GLN A 657 17.49 25.81 -38.29
CA GLN A 657 16.17 25.17 -38.36
C GLN A 657 15.51 25.15 -36.99
#